data_AF-A0AB40CLR4-F1
#
_entry.id   AF-A0AB40CLR4-F1
#
_cell.length_a   1.000
_cell.length_b   1.000
_cell.length_c   1.000
_cell.angle_alpha   90.00
_cell.angle_beta   90.00
_cell.angle_gamma   90.00
#
_symmetry.space_group_name_H-M   'P 1'
#
loop_
_entity.id
_entity.type
_entity.pdbx_description
1 polymer ?
#
loop_
_entity_poly.entity_id
_entity_poly.type
_entity_poly.pdbx_seq_one_letter_code
_entity_poly.pdbx_strand_id
1 'polypeptide(L)'
;MPLLNKDFKFEDVAKKLPPGHGSELPTPSTVFSMVSMLEVICRYLKEYMSGIVGIWGMGGVGKTTLLRSINNELVHNKDGMFDHVIWVVVSRNNAEKIRSDIAKYLGLSSADAGAICNFLRTKSFLLLLDDLWSSLDLEMIGVPDIQHHAQDKKKRMVVFTTRSEATCGSMEANKKIKMECLDDNAAWSLFKEKAGKELIASDKQIQRHAEDITKKCAGLPLALVTVGKAMSTKKTPGEWEYVATMMRKSKYHNILGMKESNFFPILKISYDSLESDYLRQCFLYCSLWGEDEQIPTDELIECWMGHGLLGYFDELNEAYIKGETIIGILKEACLLESGVVKRCVWKSSQLRSNVKVHDMIRDLALWITSGCQENNGGWLVKPDRNLERLPEDLNGREAISLAYNRIRSLHGSPNFHKLRTFILQGNKELCHISSSFFVTMHWLKYLDLSRTCVTFLPEEIGMLHELQYLNLSFSSLISLPSTLGDLNKLKYLYCVGAKELKDIPQDLIARLKNLNVLDLYSTGIYFYEGAYLDDLLILSNLKGVGFNIRGVSALEKLSYIPKQRVKLTDYDEYLTSISISQSLLGNNSKENLQELNIFSIYGLKELVMTTEDKISWCLSQLKSLCLGFLPNLRDVIWEDLEPSYFLPKLTYLEIFECENLISLCWVDLLPSLQILLISKCRRLRCIIAGDRHTMIEEGTPFRSLKTLDLDDLPNLESIYEGELSFPSIEVISLRNCWNLRNLPLGLHSAKNLDYISVYPRNLWDGMDWAFKHHFSPFVL
;
A
#
# COMPACT_ATOMS: atom_id res chain seq x y z
N MET A 1 -13.90 -10.16 -15.17
CA MET A 1 -13.98 -9.17 -16.26
C MET A 1 -13.24 -9.66 -17.49
N PRO A 2 -13.94 -10.02 -18.57
CA PRO A 2 -13.49 -9.70 -19.93
C PRO A 2 -14.21 -8.42 -20.40
N LEU A 3 -13.58 -7.67 -21.31
CA LEU A 3 -13.91 -6.30 -21.74
C LEU A 3 -13.44 -5.16 -20.81
N LEU A 4 -12.16 -5.21 -20.45
CA LEU A 4 -11.33 -4.00 -20.53
C LEU A 4 -10.37 -4.25 -21.69
N ASN A 5 -10.78 -3.82 -22.89
CA ASN A 5 -9.89 -3.85 -24.05
C ASN A 5 -8.62 -3.06 -23.71
N LYS A 6 -7.49 -3.63 -24.15
CA LYS A 6 -6.22 -2.95 -24.27
C LYS A 6 -6.43 -1.75 -25.20
N ASP A 7 -6.38 -0.55 -24.63
CA ASP A 7 -6.21 0.79 -25.22
C ASP A 7 -7.05 1.83 -24.45
N PHE A 8 -6.78 1.99 -23.15
CA PHE A 8 -7.31 3.12 -22.38
C PHE A 8 -6.17 4.09 -22.09
N LYS A 9 -5.98 5.06 -22.99
CA LYS A 9 -5.32 6.33 -22.68
C LYS A 9 -6.29 7.15 -21.82
N PHE A 10 -5.99 7.32 -20.54
CA PHE A 10 -6.65 8.32 -19.71
C PHE A 10 -6.04 9.68 -20.04
N GLU A 11 -6.63 10.39 -20.99
CA GLU A 11 -6.37 11.82 -21.18
C GLU A 11 -7.61 12.59 -20.66
N ASP A 12 -7.34 13.66 -19.91
CA ASP A 12 -8.21 14.75 -19.44
C ASP A 12 -9.25 14.54 -18.31
N VAL A 13 -9.07 15.35 -17.25
CA VAL A 13 -9.60 15.25 -15.88
C VAL A 13 -9.84 16.68 -15.38
N ALA A 14 -11.09 17.08 -15.07
CA ALA A 14 -11.42 18.39 -14.48
C ALA A 14 -10.90 18.55 -13.04
N LYS A 15 -9.61 18.85 -12.89
CA LYS A 15 -8.94 19.00 -11.59
C LYS A 15 -9.42 20.26 -10.88
N LYS A 16 -9.52 20.18 -9.54
CA LYS A 16 -9.50 21.39 -8.69
C LYS A 16 -8.30 22.22 -9.14
N LEU A 17 -8.45 23.54 -9.20
CA LEU A 17 -7.32 24.42 -9.52
C LEU A 17 -6.12 23.97 -8.68
N PRO A 18 -4.95 23.68 -9.30
CA PRO A 18 -3.82 23.11 -8.59
C PRO A 18 -3.55 24.00 -7.39
N PRO A 19 -3.41 23.43 -6.18
CA PRO A 19 -3.17 24.25 -5.01
C PRO A 19 -1.85 24.99 -5.27
N GLY A 20 -1.92 26.32 -5.31
CA GLY A 20 -0.74 27.15 -5.60
C GLY A 20 0.40 26.94 -4.59
N HIS A 21 0.07 26.33 -3.44
CA HIS A 21 0.97 25.93 -2.38
C HIS A 21 0.64 24.48 -2.01
N GLY A 22 1.64 23.61 -1.81
CA GLY A 22 1.44 22.17 -1.58
C GLY A 22 0.55 21.80 -0.39
N SER A 23 0.44 20.50 -0.08
CA SER A 23 -0.24 20.05 1.14
C SER A 23 0.71 20.04 2.34
N GLU A 24 0.18 20.27 3.53
CA GLU A 24 0.96 20.14 4.76
C GLU A 24 1.41 18.68 4.94
N LEU A 25 2.72 18.47 5.11
CA LEU A 25 3.34 17.17 5.29
C LEU A 25 3.53 16.87 6.78
N PRO A 26 3.37 15.62 7.24
CA PRO A 26 3.60 15.28 8.65
C PRO A 26 5.05 15.56 9.06
N THR A 27 5.23 16.42 10.06
CA THR A 27 6.53 16.73 10.68
C THR A 27 6.56 16.31 12.15
N PRO A 28 7.59 15.57 12.61
CA PRO A 28 7.75 15.22 14.02
C PRO A 28 8.06 16.46 14.89
N SER A 29 7.84 16.37 16.22
CA SER A 29 8.08 17.45 17.20
C SER A 29 9.53 17.96 17.28
N THR A 30 10.47 17.27 16.62
CA THR A 30 11.93 17.54 16.62
C THR A 30 12.37 18.81 15.88
N VAL A 31 11.45 19.56 15.28
CA VAL A 31 11.70 20.75 14.44
C VAL A 31 12.49 21.84 15.18
N PHE A 32 12.42 21.90 16.51
CA PHE A 32 13.06 22.95 17.31
C PHE A 32 14.58 23.09 17.10
N SER A 33 15.26 22.01 16.70
CA SER A 33 16.72 22.01 16.45
C SER A 33 17.11 22.43 15.03
N MET A 34 16.16 22.50 14.10
CA MET A 34 16.42 22.77 12.67
C MET A 34 16.01 24.18 12.23
N VAL A 35 15.50 25.00 13.16
CA VAL A 35 14.98 26.36 12.89
C VAL A 35 16.02 27.25 12.21
N SER A 36 17.27 27.21 12.67
CA SER A 36 18.35 28.03 12.10
C SER A 36 18.64 27.68 10.63
N MET A 37 18.64 26.38 10.27
CA MET A 37 18.84 25.93 8.89
C MET A 37 17.64 26.25 8.00
N LEU A 38 16.43 26.07 8.54
CA LEU A 38 15.19 26.44 7.87
C LEU A 38 15.20 27.93 7.52
N GLU A 39 15.53 28.81 8.48
CA GLU A 39 15.65 30.25 8.26
C GLU A 39 16.68 30.61 7.18
N VAL A 40 17.83 29.93 7.16
CA VAL A 40 18.86 30.15 6.13
C VAL A 40 18.34 29.81 4.74
N ILE A 41 17.63 28.68 4.60
CA ILE A 41 17.08 28.24 3.32
C ILE A 41 15.93 29.16 2.90
N CYS A 42 15.01 29.48 3.81
CA CYS A 42 13.90 30.39 3.54
C CYS A 42 14.38 31.79 3.16
N ARG A 43 15.47 32.30 3.78
CA ARG A 43 16.11 33.56 3.39
C ARG A 43 16.70 33.47 1.98
N TYR A 44 17.43 32.40 1.66
CA TYR A 44 17.97 32.17 0.32
C TYR A 44 16.85 32.08 -0.73
N LEU A 45 15.79 31.33 -0.41
CA LEU A 45 14.61 31.24 -1.27
C LEU A 45 13.95 32.60 -1.47
N LYS A 46 14.02 33.54 -0.52
CA LYS A 46 13.48 34.90 -0.68
C LYS A 46 14.40 35.80 -1.52
N GLU A 47 15.71 35.75 -1.31
CA GLU A 47 16.70 36.64 -1.94
C GLU A 47 16.93 36.36 -3.43
N TYR A 48 16.94 35.09 -3.85
CA TYR A 48 17.32 34.70 -5.21
C TYR A 48 16.10 34.43 -6.10
N MET A 49 16.22 34.75 -7.39
CA MET A 49 15.18 34.47 -8.39
C MET A 49 15.32 33.08 -9.02
N SER A 50 16.54 32.57 -9.13
CA SER A 50 16.76 31.21 -9.61
C SER A 50 17.94 30.57 -8.91
N GLY A 51 17.90 29.23 -8.80
CA GLY A 51 19.03 28.49 -8.28
C GLY A 51 18.69 27.10 -7.76
N ILE A 52 19.76 26.34 -7.56
CA ILE A 52 19.77 24.97 -7.08
C ILE A 52 20.43 24.94 -5.70
N VAL A 53 19.73 24.38 -4.71
CA VAL A 53 20.22 24.21 -3.34
C VAL A 53 20.34 22.73 -3.03
N GLY A 54 21.55 22.27 -2.73
CA GLY A 54 21.83 20.90 -2.33
C GLY A 54 22.01 20.79 -0.82
N ILE A 55 21.13 20.08 -0.15
CA ILE A 55 21.22 19.74 1.27
C ILE A 55 21.85 18.35 1.38
N TRP A 56 23.04 18.24 1.95
CA TRP A 56 23.74 16.97 2.05
C TRP A 56 24.15 16.63 3.47
N GLY A 57 24.24 15.34 3.78
CA GLY A 57 24.63 14.85 5.10
C GLY A 57 24.34 13.36 5.25
N MET A 58 24.83 12.76 6.33
CA MET A 58 24.67 11.33 6.60
C MET A 58 23.21 10.90 6.68
N GLY A 59 22.91 9.62 6.41
CA GLY A 59 21.60 9.02 6.69
C GLY A 59 21.14 9.30 8.13
N GLY A 60 19.83 9.47 8.33
CA GLY A 60 19.26 9.68 9.68
C GLY A 60 19.52 11.05 10.33
N VAL A 61 20.24 11.96 9.66
CA VAL A 61 20.52 13.32 10.18
C VAL A 61 19.29 14.26 10.14
N GLY A 62 18.24 13.90 9.42
CA GLY A 62 16.99 14.67 9.37
C GLY A 62 16.79 15.53 8.11
N LYS A 63 17.49 15.25 7.00
CA LYS A 63 17.37 15.99 5.73
C LYS A 63 15.92 16.04 5.22
N THR A 64 15.25 14.88 5.16
CA THR A 64 13.84 14.78 4.76
C THR A 64 12.93 15.59 5.70
N THR A 65 13.22 15.60 7.01
CA THR A 65 12.48 16.40 7.98
C THR A 65 12.61 17.89 7.70
N LEU A 66 13.83 18.38 7.43
CA LEU A 66 14.08 19.77 7.05
C LEU A 66 13.38 20.14 5.74
N LEU A 67 13.44 19.26 4.73
CA LEU A 67 12.77 19.47 3.45
C LEU A 67 11.25 19.58 3.67
N ARG A 68 10.63 18.72 4.51
CA ARG A 68 9.21 18.81 4.87
C ARG A 68 8.87 20.12 5.59
N SER A 69 9.73 20.59 6.49
CA SER A 69 9.54 21.88 7.16
C SER A 69 9.55 23.05 6.18
N ILE A 70 10.42 23.03 5.15
CA ILE A 70 10.42 24.04 4.08
C ILE A 70 9.09 24.02 3.33
N ASN A 71 8.60 22.83 2.95
CA ASN A 71 7.29 22.71 2.30
C ASN A 71 6.19 23.32 3.17
N ASN A 72 6.11 22.92 4.44
CA ASN A 72 5.04 23.36 5.33
C ASN A 72 5.09 24.87 5.61
N GLU A 73 6.27 25.45 5.78
CA GLU A 73 6.41 26.90 5.99
C GLU A 73 5.88 27.70 4.79
N LEU A 74 6.14 27.23 3.57
CA LEU A 74 5.64 27.85 2.33
C LEU A 74 4.14 27.59 2.09
N VAL A 75 3.59 26.53 2.67
CA VAL A 75 2.15 26.27 2.65
C VAL A 75 1.40 27.20 3.62
N HIS A 76 1.98 27.44 4.80
CA HIS A 76 1.40 28.32 5.83
C HIS A 76 1.56 29.81 5.46
N ASN A 77 2.73 30.20 4.95
CA ASN A 77 3.00 31.57 4.49
C ASN A 77 2.65 31.69 3.00
N LYS A 78 1.43 32.14 2.70
CA LYS A 78 0.96 32.47 1.34
C LYS A 78 1.59 33.76 0.81
N ASP A 79 2.91 33.88 0.89
CA ASP A 79 3.68 35.03 0.41
C ASP A 79 3.60 35.19 -1.13
N GLY A 80 2.93 34.28 -1.83
CA GLY A 80 2.75 34.33 -3.30
C GLY A 80 4.05 34.14 -4.09
N MET A 81 5.10 33.64 -3.45
CA MET A 81 6.46 33.59 -4.02
C MET A 81 6.60 32.58 -5.17
N PHE A 82 5.80 31.52 -5.16
CA PHE A 82 5.77 30.49 -6.20
C PHE A 82 4.33 30.22 -6.62
N ASP A 83 4.12 29.99 -7.91
CA ASP A 83 2.86 29.48 -8.47
C ASP A 83 2.67 28.00 -8.09
N HIS A 84 3.78 27.25 -7.93
CA HIS A 84 3.78 25.83 -7.58
C HIS A 84 4.96 25.46 -6.67
N VAL A 85 4.69 24.76 -5.57
CA VAL A 85 5.71 24.07 -4.76
C VAL A 85 5.50 22.58 -4.96
N ILE A 86 6.45 21.88 -5.57
CA ILE A 86 6.33 20.51 -6.07
C ILE A 86 7.21 19.60 -5.22
N TRP A 87 6.63 18.61 -4.52
CA TRP A 87 7.39 17.61 -3.77
C TRP A 87 7.49 16.31 -4.54
N VAL A 88 8.71 15.80 -4.72
CA VAL A 88 8.98 14.49 -5.33
C VAL A 88 9.97 13.70 -4.49
N VAL A 89 9.61 12.45 -4.17
CA VAL A 89 10.54 11.51 -3.54
C VAL A 89 11.30 10.78 -4.64
N VAL A 90 12.62 10.96 -4.69
CA VAL A 90 13.48 10.38 -5.72
C VAL A 90 13.91 8.99 -5.32
N SER A 91 13.15 8.00 -5.78
CA SER A 91 13.54 6.61 -5.64
C SER A 91 14.61 6.26 -6.68
N ARG A 92 15.89 6.31 -6.28
CA ARG A 92 17.08 5.87 -7.06
C ARG A 92 17.22 6.50 -8.46
N ASN A 93 16.86 7.76 -8.63
CA ASN A 93 17.03 8.54 -9.86
C ASN A 93 16.30 7.99 -11.11
N ASN A 94 15.19 7.28 -10.94
CA ASN A 94 14.36 6.86 -12.07
C ASN A 94 13.62 8.07 -12.69
N ALA A 95 14.16 8.60 -13.80
CA ALA A 95 13.62 9.77 -14.48
C ALA A 95 12.17 9.61 -14.95
N GLU A 96 11.72 8.42 -15.37
CA GLU A 96 10.33 8.19 -15.79
C GLU A 96 9.36 8.32 -14.62
N LYS A 97 9.72 7.73 -13.48
CA LYS A 97 8.93 7.82 -12.24
C LYS A 97 8.86 9.27 -11.73
N ILE A 98 9.99 9.98 -11.75
CA ILE A 98 10.06 11.40 -11.37
C ILE A 98 9.16 12.24 -12.27
N ARG A 99 9.22 12.04 -13.60
CA ARG A 99 8.33 12.74 -14.55
C ARG A 99 6.86 12.46 -14.27
N SER A 100 6.53 11.20 -14.02
CA SER A 100 5.16 10.80 -13.68
C SER A 100 4.68 11.49 -12.40
N ASP A 101 5.53 11.59 -11.38
CA ASP A 101 5.19 12.24 -10.11
C ASP A 101 5.02 13.75 -10.29
N ILE A 102 5.91 14.41 -11.05
CA ILE A 102 5.80 15.85 -11.38
C ILE A 102 4.53 16.13 -12.18
N ALA A 103 4.29 15.38 -13.26
CA ALA A 103 3.12 15.57 -14.12
C ALA A 103 1.82 15.37 -13.33
N LYS A 104 1.78 14.34 -12.47
CA LYS A 104 0.66 14.10 -11.57
C LYS A 104 0.44 15.29 -10.62
N TYR A 105 1.50 15.83 -10.03
CA TYR A 105 1.44 16.98 -9.13
C TYR A 105 0.95 18.24 -9.83
N LEU A 106 1.44 18.50 -11.05
CA LEU A 106 1.06 19.66 -11.86
C LEU A 106 -0.32 19.54 -12.51
N GLY A 107 -0.92 18.35 -12.43
CA GLY A 107 -2.20 18.10 -13.06
C GLY A 107 -2.13 17.85 -14.57
N LEU A 108 -0.95 17.59 -15.14
CA LEU A 108 -0.77 17.35 -16.58
C LEU A 108 -1.27 15.95 -17.01
N SER A 109 -1.76 15.84 -18.24
CA SER A 109 -2.23 14.58 -18.84
C SER A 109 -1.08 13.72 -19.37
N SER A 110 0.02 14.34 -19.79
CA SER A 110 1.24 13.65 -20.22
C SER A 110 2.40 13.87 -19.25
N ALA A 111 3.16 12.79 -19.00
CA ALA A 111 4.44 12.80 -18.30
C ALA A 111 5.64 13.00 -19.27
N ASP A 112 5.39 13.48 -20.49
CA ASP A 112 6.44 13.83 -21.43
C ASP A 112 7.24 15.03 -20.91
N ALA A 113 8.57 14.93 -20.97
CA ALA A 113 9.47 15.98 -20.51
C ALA A 113 9.16 17.33 -21.19
N GLY A 114 8.80 17.32 -22.48
CA GLY A 114 8.43 18.53 -23.21
C GLY A 114 7.13 19.20 -22.71
N ALA A 115 6.13 18.41 -22.32
CA ALA A 115 4.87 18.94 -21.79
C ALA A 115 5.09 19.61 -20.42
N ILE A 116 5.85 18.94 -19.54
CA ILE A 116 6.25 19.47 -18.23
C ILE A 116 7.07 20.75 -18.42
N CYS A 117 8.04 20.74 -19.34
CA CYS A 117 8.91 21.88 -19.60
C CYS A 117 8.14 23.10 -20.12
N ASN A 118 7.23 22.91 -21.08
CA ASN A 118 6.40 23.99 -21.61
C ASN A 118 5.50 24.60 -20.53
N PHE A 119 4.94 23.78 -19.63
CA PHE A 119 4.14 24.25 -18.51
C PHE A 119 4.99 25.08 -17.52
N LEU A 120 6.08 24.48 -17.02
CA LEU A 120 6.95 25.10 -16.01
C LEU A 120 7.66 26.35 -16.53
N ARG A 121 7.94 26.44 -17.83
CA ARG A 121 8.57 27.62 -18.45
C ARG A 121 7.79 28.91 -18.19
N THR A 122 6.46 28.86 -18.06
CA THR A 122 5.65 30.07 -17.83
C THR A 122 5.38 30.39 -16.36
N LYS A 123 5.87 29.55 -15.44
CA LYS A 123 5.52 29.56 -14.01
C LYS A 123 6.72 29.85 -13.11
N SER A 124 6.44 30.45 -11.96
CA SER A 124 7.35 30.47 -10.83
C SER A 124 7.16 29.19 -10.02
N PHE A 125 8.20 28.37 -9.85
CA PHE A 125 8.07 27.10 -9.15
C PHE A 125 9.25 26.80 -8.21
N LEU A 126 8.97 25.99 -7.20
CA LEU A 126 9.95 25.36 -6.33
C LEU A 126 9.81 23.84 -6.46
N LEU A 127 10.87 23.16 -6.88
CA LEU A 127 10.92 21.71 -6.94
C LEU A 127 11.74 21.17 -5.77
N LEU A 128 11.09 20.39 -4.90
CA LEU A 128 11.68 19.72 -3.74
C LEU A 128 11.93 18.25 -4.09
N LEU A 129 13.20 17.86 -4.25
CA LEU A 129 13.61 16.49 -4.57
C LEU A 129 14.19 15.81 -3.33
N ASP A 130 13.48 14.82 -2.79
CA ASP A 130 13.93 14.09 -1.59
C ASP A 130 14.73 12.83 -1.96
N ASP A 131 15.89 12.64 -1.32
CA ASP A 131 16.80 11.49 -1.42
C ASP A 131 17.41 11.23 -2.82
N LEU A 132 18.14 12.20 -3.37
CA LEU A 132 18.93 12.00 -4.60
C LEU A 132 20.18 11.13 -4.36
N TRP A 133 20.34 10.09 -5.19
CA TRP A 133 21.44 9.12 -5.11
C TRP A 133 22.68 9.53 -5.92
N SER A 134 22.47 9.97 -7.16
CA SER A 134 23.49 10.48 -8.08
C SER A 134 23.01 11.75 -8.80
N SER A 135 23.81 12.29 -9.72
CA SER A 135 23.39 13.42 -10.57
C SER A 135 22.15 13.07 -11.39
N LEU A 136 21.22 14.01 -11.47
CA LEU A 136 19.99 13.92 -12.24
C LEU A 136 19.96 15.04 -13.27
N ASP A 137 19.76 14.67 -14.53
CA ASP A 137 19.54 15.66 -15.60
C ASP A 137 18.13 16.25 -15.46
N LEU A 138 18.08 17.55 -15.16
CA LEU A 138 16.83 18.29 -14.97
C LEU A 138 16.03 18.40 -16.27
N GLU A 139 16.68 18.47 -17.44
CA GLU A 139 15.98 18.54 -18.72
C GLU A 139 15.29 17.22 -19.04
N MET A 140 15.92 16.08 -18.69
CA MET A 140 15.32 14.75 -18.85
C MET A 140 14.03 14.57 -18.06
N ILE A 141 13.84 15.30 -16.96
CA ILE A 141 12.61 15.28 -16.16
C ILE A 141 11.64 16.42 -16.51
N GLY A 142 11.95 17.20 -17.55
CA GLY A 142 11.10 18.28 -18.04
C GLY A 142 11.23 19.59 -17.25
N VAL A 143 12.27 19.74 -16.43
CA VAL A 143 12.54 21.01 -15.75
C VAL A 143 13.30 21.91 -16.73
N PRO A 144 12.79 23.13 -17.03
CA PRO A 144 13.46 24.04 -17.96
C PRO A 144 14.77 24.55 -17.36
N ASP A 145 15.69 25.00 -18.20
CA ASP A 145 16.93 25.63 -17.75
C ASP A 145 16.65 26.77 -16.76
N ILE A 146 17.26 26.64 -15.59
CA ILE A 146 17.08 27.51 -14.44
C ILE A 146 18.15 28.61 -14.40
N GLN A 147 19.30 28.40 -15.05
CA GLN A 147 20.47 29.28 -14.94
C GLN A 147 20.52 30.37 -16.02
N HIS A 148 20.02 30.11 -17.25
CA HIS A 148 20.22 31.03 -18.39
C HIS A 148 19.01 31.92 -18.76
N HIS A 149 17.87 31.81 -18.06
CA HIS A 149 16.63 32.53 -18.39
C HIS A 149 16.34 33.74 -17.46
N ALA A 150 17.28 34.68 -17.34
CA ALA A 150 17.15 35.85 -16.46
C ALA A 150 16.13 36.93 -16.90
N GLN A 151 15.50 36.80 -18.08
CA GLN A 151 14.73 37.90 -18.70
C GLN A 151 13.23 37.94 -18.36
N ASP A 152 12.62 36.87 -17.84
CA ASP A 152 11.15 36.78 -17.68
C ASP A 152 10.62 37.07 -16.26
N LYS A 153 11.50 37.48 -15.32
CA LYS A 153 11.18 37.73 -13.90
C LYS A 153 10.49 36.54 -13.19
N LYS A 154 10.57 35.31 -13.72
CA LYS A 154 10.00 34.12 -13.07
C LYS A 154 10.95 33.55 -12.04
N LYS A 155 10.40 33.07 -10.93
CA LYS A 155 11.19 32.53 -9.81
C LYS A 155 11.25 31.01 -9.89
N ARG A 156 12.44 30.44 -10.11
CA ARG A 156 12.63 29.01 -10.39
C ARG A 156 13.69 28.40 -9.49
N MET A 157 13.27 27.57 -8.55
CA MET A 157 14.16 27.01 -7.52
C MET A 157 14.09 25.49 -7.51
N VAL A 158 15.23 24.84 -7.32
CA VAL A 158 15.31 23.40 -7.01
C VAL A 158 16.01 23.26 -5.67
N VAL A 159 15.40 22.54 -4.74
CA VAL A 159 16.03 22.15 -3.48
C VAL A 159 16.02 20.63 -3.42
N PHE A 160 17.17 20.02 -3.15
CA PHE A 160 17.24 18.58 -3.05
C PHE A 160 18.00 18.12 -1.82
N THR A 161 17.68 16.92 -1.35
CA THR A 161 18.42 16.24 -0.28
C THR A 161 19.26 15.11 -0.88
N THR A 162 20.47 14.90 -0.35
CA THR A 162 21.34 13.78 -0.78
C THR A 162 22.25 13.32 0.37
N ARG A 163 22.82 12.12 0.26
CA ARG A 163 23.86 11.65 1.20
C ARG A 163 25.28 12.07 0.79
N SER A 164 25.46 12.54 -0.45
CA SER A 164 26.78 12.76 -1.05
C SER A 164 27.01 14.23 -1.43
N GLU A 165 28.10 14.82 -0.92
CA GLU A 165 28.54 16.16 -1.33
C GLU A 165 28.91 16.20 -2.82
N ALA A 166 29.45 15.10 -3.37
CA ALA A 166 29.78 15.00 -4.79
C ALA A 166 28.53 15.10 -5.68
N THR A 167 27.38 14.63 -5.21
CA THR A 167 26.08 14.82 -5.89
C THR A 167 25.72 16.31 -5.94
N CYS A 168 26.01 17.08 -4.88
CA CYS A 168 25.83 18.54 -4.92
C CYS A 168 26.76 19.24 -5.93
N GLY A 169 27.98 18.71 -6.14
CA GLY A 169 28.88 19.22 -7.17
C GLY A 169 28.39 18.91 -8.58
N SER A 170 28.00 17.67 -8.84
CA SER A 170 27.54 17.21 -10.16
C SER A 170 26.16 17.74 -10.55
N MET A 171 25.32 18.12 -9.59
CA MET A 171 24.08 18.87 -9.82
C MET A 171 24.30 20.39 -9.98
N GLU A 172 25.55 20.84 -9.95
CA GLU A 172 25.93 22.27 -10.07
C GLU A 172 25.19 23.17 -9.06
N ALA A 173 25.00 22.69 -7.83
CA ALA A 173 24.23 23.41 -6.81
C ALA A 173 24.89 24.76 -6.46
N ASN A 174 24.14 25.85 -6.63
CA ASN A 174 24.57 27.22 -6.30
C ASN A 174 24.84 27.38 -4.79
N LYS A 175 24.05 26.72 -3.96
CA LYS A 175 24.25 26.67 -2.51
C LYS A 175 24.31 25.23 -2.05
N LYS A 176 25.41 24.89 -1.37
CA LYS A 176 25.59 23.58 -0.72
C LYS A 176 25.47 23.78 0.79
N ILE A 177 24.56 23.03 1.41
CA ILE A 177 24.31 23.08 2.84
C ILE A 177 24.61 21.71 3.40
N LYS A 178 25.64 21.64 4.24
CA LYS A 178 25.95 20.42 4.98
C LYS A 178 25.10 20.39 6.24
N MET A 179 24.29 19.36 6.39
CA MET A 179 23.52 19.10 7.59
C MET A 179 24.38 18.26 8.54
N GLU A 180 24.76 18.88 9.66
CA GLU A 180 25.57 18.24 10.69
C GLU A 180 24.69 17.57 11.75
N CYS A 181 25.28 16.66 12.54
CA CYS A 181 24.62 16.10 13.70
C CYS A 181 24.28 17.19 14.73
N LEU A 182 23.33 16.89 15.61
CA LEU A 182 22.94 17.79 16.69
C LEU A 182 24.11 18.01 17.65
N ASP A 183 24.23 19.24 18.16
CA ASP A 183 25.13 19.52 19.28
C ASP A 183 24.68 18.79 20.55
N ASP A 184 25.57 18.72 21.54
CA ASP A 184 25.34 17.97 22.77
C ASP A 184 24.08 18.41 23.53
N ASN A 185 23.72 19.70 23.50
CA ASN A 185 22.55 20.22 24.20
C ASN A 185 21.25 19.81 23.49
N ALA A 186 21.20 19.99 22.17
CA ALA A 186 20.07 19.58 21.34
C ALA A 186 19.91 18.06 21.36
N ALA A 187 21.00 17.30 21.28
CA ALA A 187 21.01 15.85 21.37
C ALA A 187 20.48 15.35 22.72
N TRP A 188 20.94 15.96 23.82
CA TRP A 188 20.46 15.63 25.17
C TRP A 188 18.98 15.95 25.35
N SER A 189 18.53 17.10 24.83
CA SER A 189 17.11 17.49 24.89
C SER A 189 16.21 16.48 24.17
N LEU A 190 16.61 16.09 22.96
CA LEU A 190 15.90 15.11 22.14
C LEU A 190 15.87 13.73 22.80
N PHE A 191 17.02 13.23 23.27
CA PHE A 191 17.09 11.93 23.93
C PHE A 191 16.19 11.87 25.16
N LYS A 192 16.25 12.89 26.03
CA LYS A 192 15.40 12.97 27.23
C LYS A 192 13.91 12.93 26.88
N GLU A 193 13.50 13.62 25.82
CA GLU A 193 12.11 13.59 25.36
C GLU A 193 11.67 12.17 25.00
N LYS A 194 12.49 11.43 24.25
CA LYS A 194 12.11 10.09 23.76
C LYS A 194 12.27 9.00 24.80
N ALA A 195 13.22 9.15 25.73
CA ALA A 195 13.51 8.16 26.76
C ALA A 195 12.70 8.32 28.05
N GLY A 196 12.02 9.45 28.24
CA GLY A 196 11.17 9.71 29.41
C GLY A 196 11.81 10.72 30.36
N LYS A 197 11.42 11.99 30.21
CA LYS A 197 11.99 13.12 30.95
C LYS A 197 11.84 12.97 32.47
N GLU A 198 10.71 12.45 32.93
CA GLU A 198 10.38 12.33 34.36
C GLU A 198 11.29 11.33 35.09
N LEU A 199 11.48 10.13 34.52
CA LEU A 199 12.35 9.10 35.10
C LEU A 199 13.81 9.53 35.13
N ILE A 200 14.28 10.20 34.07
CA ILE A 200 15.66 10.71 34.01
C ILE A 200 15.88 11.82 35.03
N ALA A 201 14.87 12.67 35.28
CA ALA A 201 14.97 13.75 36.24
C ALA A 201 14.91 13.26 37.70
N SER A 202 14.24 12.14 37.97
CA SER A 202 14.04 11.63 39.33
C SER A 202 15.21 10.81 39.88
N ASP A 203 16.04 10.19 39.03
CA ASP A 203 17.15 9.32 39.44
C ASP A 203 18.51 9.76 38.84
N LYS A 204 19.45 10.14 39.72
CA LYS A 204 20.79 10.60 39.33
C LYS A 204 21.67 9.53 38.69
N GLN A 205 21.48 8.25 39.02
CA GLN A 205 22.22 7.16 38.37
C GLN A 205 21.70 6.94 36.95
N ILE A 206 20.37 6.92 36.77
CA ILE A 206 19.74 6.86 35.45
C ILE A 206 20.19 8.05 34.59
N GLN A 207 20.20 9.27 35.15
CA GLN A 207 20.67 10.44 34.43
C GLN A 207 22.11 10.30 33.92
N ARG A 208 23.04 9.80 34.75
CA ARG A 208 24.44 9.58 34.33
C ARG A 208 24.56 8.58 33.19
N HIS A 209 23.85 7.45 33.28
CA HIS A 209 23.83 6.46 32.20
C HIS A 209 23.17 7.00 30.93
N ALA A 210 22.10 7.79 31.06
CA ALA A 210 21.44 8.46 29.96
C ALA A 210 22.37 9.45 29.23
N GLU A 211 23.16 10.24 29.96
CA GLU A 211 24.15 11.17 29.39
C GLU A 211 25.23 10.39 28.61
N ASP A 212 25.73 9.28 29.16
CA ASP A 212 26.71 8.43 28.48
C ASP A 212 26.15 7.83 27.18
N ILE A 213 24.91 7.33 27.21
CA ILE A 213 24.21 6.78 26.04
C ILE A 213 24.02 7.88 24.98
N THR A 214 23.58 9.06 25.39
CA THR A 214 23.36 10.20 24.48
C THR A 214 24.66 10.60 23.77
N LYS A 215 25.77 10.68 24.49
CA LYS A 215 27.09 10.97 23.92
C LYS A 215 27.50 9.92 22.88
N LYS A 216 27.17 8.64 23.11
CA LYS A 216 27.47 7.56 22.16
C LYS A 216 26.63 7.64 20.88
N CYS A 217 25.43 8.22 20.93
CA CYS A 217 24.63 8.50 19.73
C CYS A 217 25.23 9.61 18.85
N ALA A 218 26.27 10.32 19.30
CA ALA A 218 27.04 11.30 18.54
C ALA A 218 26.18 12.34 17.80
N GLY A 219 25.10 12.79 18.45
CA GLY A 219 24.19 13.80 17.91
C GLY A 219 23.30 13.34 16.75
N LEU A 220 23.33 12.06 16.33
CA LEU A 220 22.53 11.57 15.21
C LEU A 220 21.04 11.44 15.61
N PRO A 221 20.11 12.23 15.02
CA PRO A 221 18.69 12.22 15.40
C PRO A 221 18.04 10.84 15.33
N LEU A 222 18.27 10.07 14.28
CA LEU A 222 17.73 8.71 14.17
C LEU A 222 18.18 7.83 15.34
N ALA A 223 19.48 7.83 15.68
CA ALA A 223 19.99 7.05 16.81
C ALA A 223 19.42 7.55 18.14
N LEU A 224 19.35 8.86 18.35
CA LEU A 224 18.78 9.44 19.58
C LEU A 224 17.31 9.07 19.77
N VAL A 225 16.51 9.11 18.70
CA VAL A 225 15.08 8.75 18.75
C VAL A 225 14.90 7.25 18.97
N THR A 226 15.56 6.42 18.16
CA THR A 226 15.41 4.96 18.18
C THR A 226 15.94 4.36 19.48
N VAL A 227 17.13 4.77 19.94
CA VAL A 227 17.70 4.31 21.23
C VAL A 227 16.95 4.93 22.40
N GLY A 228 16.60 6.22 22.34
CA GLY A 228 15.82 6.87 23.40
C GLY A 228 14.51 6.15 23.63
N LYS A 229 13.79 5.80 22.56
CA LYS A 229 12.54 5.04 22.67
C LYS A 229 12.76 3.65 23.26
N ALA A 230 13.83 2.94 22.89
CA ALA A 230 14.18 1.66 23.51
C ALA A 230 14.49 1.80 25.01
N MET A 231 15.15 2.88 25.42
CA MET A 231 15.42 3.16 26.84
C MET A 231 14.17 3.54 27.63
N SER A 232 13.09 4.02 26.98
CA SER A 232 11.84 4.38 27.66
C SER A 232 11.14 3.20 28.34
N THR A 233 11.44 1.96 27.93
CA THR A 233 10.93 0.74 28.57
C THR A 233 11.74 0.34 29.80
N LYS A 234 12.97 0.83 29.96
CA LYS A 234 13.87 0.52 31.08
C LYS A 234 13.55 1.39 32.28
N LYS A 235 13.29 0.78 33.44
CA LYS A 235 12.80 1.48 34.63
C LYS A 235 13.81 1.57 35.75
N THR A 236 14.83 0.70 35.75
CA THR A 236 15.77 0.58 36.87
C THR A 236 17.19 1.05 36.50
N PRO A 237 17.97 1.62 37.44
CA PRO A 237 19.36 2.02 37.17
C PRO A 237 20.23 0.91 36.59
N GLY A 238 20.05 -0.35 37.03
CA GLY A 238 20.81 -1.50 36.54
C GLY A 238 20.57 -1.82 35.06
N GLU A 239 19.34 -1.65 34.58
CA GLU A 239 19.03 -1.82 33.14
C GLU A 239 19.72 -0.74 32.29
N TRP A 240 19.74 0.49 32.80
CA TRP A 240 20.43 1.61 32.14
C TRP A 240 21.94 1.42 32.15
N GLU A 241 22.51 0.97 33.26
CA GLU A 241 23.94 0.63 33.38
C GLU A 241 24.34 -0.49 32.42
N TYR A 242 23.51 -1.53 32.29
CA TYR A 242 23.74 -2.64 31.37
C TYR A 242 23.87 -2.15 29.93
N VAL A 243 22.93 -1.33 29.45
CA VAL A 243 22.96 -0.79 28.09
C VAL A 243 24.17 0.13 27.89
N ALA A 244 24.44 1.03 28.84
CA ALA A 244 25.61 1.90 28.79
C ALA A 244 26.92 1.09 28.75
N THR A 245 27.01 0.01 29.51
CA THR A 245 28.18 -0.88 29.53
C THR A 245 28.31 -1.67 28.22
N MET A 246 27.20 -2.15 27.66
CA MET A 246 27.18 -2.83 26.35
C MET A 246 27.67 -1.87 25.25
N MET A 247 27.21 -0.63 25.27
CA MET A 247 27.73 0.42 24.39
C MET A 247 29.24 0.57 24.59
N ARG A 248 29.74 0.75 25.83
CA ARG A 248 31.19 0.90 26.16
C ARG A 248 32.08 -0.32 25.83
N LYS A 249 31.51 -1.50 25.60
CA LYS A 249 32.25 -2.72 25.23
C LYS A 249 32.29 -2.95 23.73
N SER A 250 31.46 -2.25 22.95
CA SER A 250 31.43 -2.40 21.49
C SER A 250 32.75 -1.91 20.88
N LYS A 251 33.39 -2.70 20.01
CA LYS A 251 34.73 -2.41 19.45
C LYS A 251 34.82 -1.14 18.59
N TYR A 252 33.73 -0.40 18.42
CA TYR A 252 33.57 0.70 17.46
C TYR A 252 33.84 2.09 18.08
N HIS A 253 34.71 2.14 19.10
CA HIS A 253 34.96 3.34 19.90
C HIS A 253 35.84 4.41 19.28
N ASN A 254 36.57 4.08 18.22
CA ASN A 254 37.48 5.00 17.54
C ASN A 254 37.34 4.81 16.04
N ILE A 255 36.54 5.65 15.37
CA ILE A 255 36.52 5.67 13.91
C ILE A 255 36.68 7.11 13.45
N LEU A 256 37.94 7.47 13.16
CA LEU A 256 38.27 8.60 12.29
C LEU A 256 37.63 8.33 10.93
N GLY A 257 36.64 9.14 10.57
CA GLY A 257 35.78 8.95 9.39
C GLY A 257 34.42 8.33 9.73
N MET A 258 33.42 9.17 10.00
CA MET A 258 32.04 8.74 10.26
C MET A 258 31.44 8.06 9.02
N LYS A 259 31.37 6.72 9.01
CA LYS A 259 30.59 5.94 8.05
C LYS A 259 29.28 5.50 8.72
N GLU A 260 28.22 5.34 7.93
CA GLU A 260 26.89 4.95 8.42
C GLU A 260 26.90 3.61 9.18
N SER A 261 27.74 2.66 8.77
CA SER A 261 27.90 1.36 9.43
C SER A 261 28.40 1.45 10.87
N ASN A 262 29.04 2.56 11.26
CA ASN A 262 29.48 2.79 12.64
C ASN A 262 28.31 2.94 13.62
N PHE A 263 27.11 3.25 13.13
CA PHE A 263 25.91 3.43 13.96
C PHE A 263 25.09 2.16 14.10
N PHE A 264 25.34 1.11 13.32
CA PHE A 264 24.60 -0.15 13.45
C PHE A 264 24.68 -0.78 14.84
N PRO A 265 25.84 -0.83 15.52
CA PRO A 265 25.90 -1.34 16.89
C PRO A 265 25.04 -0.53 17.89
N ILE A 266 24.90 0.78 17.66
CA ILE A 266 24.08 1.67 18.49
C ILE A 266 22.60 1.40 18.21
N LEU A 267 22.20 1.36 16.94
CA LEU A 267 20.81 1.12 16.53
C LEU A 267 20.35 -0.31 16.86
N LYS A 268 21.27 -1.29 16.89
CA LYS A 268 21.01 -2.69 17.30
C LYS A 268 20.41 -2.77 18.71
N ILE A 269 20.63 -1.78 19.57
CA ILE A 269 20.04 -1.77 20.92
C ILE A 269 18.53 -1.79 20.87
N SER A 270 17.91 -1.06 19.93
CA SER A 270 16.46 -1.06 19.78
C SER A 270 15.93 -2.41 19.29
N TYR A 271 16.70 -3.11 18.46
CA TYR A 271 16.41 -4.50 18.06
C TYR A 271 16.57 -5.50 19.22
N ASP A 272 17.65 -5.38 19.99
CA ASP A 272 17.93 -6.24 21.15
C ASP A 272 16.93 -6.00 22.29
N SER A 273 16.31 -4.81 22.33
CA SER A 273 15.30 -4.43 23.32
C SER A 273 13.91 -4.99 23.01
N LEU A 274 13.70 -5.58 21.82
CA LEU A 274 12.47 -6.31 21.52
C LEU A 274 12.36 -7.53 22.44
N GLU A 275 11.18 -7.74 23.00
CA GLU A 275 10.97 -8.71 24.09
C GLU A 275 11.18 -10.17 23.69
N SER A 276 11.11 -10.49 22.39
CA SER A 276 11.12 -11.87 21.90
C SER A 276 11.91 -12.06 20.61
N ASP A 277 12.37 -13.29 20.39
CA ASP A 277 13.00 -13.70 19.14
C ASP A 277 12.04 -13.65 17.96
N TYR A 278 10.74 -13.88 18.17
CA TYR A 278 9.77 -13.81 17.08
C TYR A 278 9.59 -12.37 16.57
N LEU A 279 9.56 -11.35 17.45
CA LEU A 279 9.49 -9.94 17.05
C LEU A 279 10.74 -9.51 16.30
N ARG A 280 11.91 -9.93 16.82
CA ARG A 280 13.20 -9.74 16.17
C ARG A 280 13.20 -10.31 14.74
N GLN A 281 12.76 -11.56 14.57
CA GLN A 281 12.65 -12.17 13.25
C GLN A 281 11.66 -11.43 12.35
N CYS A 282 10.45 -11.09 12.84
CA CYS A 282 9.47 -10.32 12.07
C CYS A 282 10.05 -9.02 11.52
N PHE A 283 10.81 -8.29 12.35
CA PHE A 283 11.54 -7.10 11.94
C PHE A 283 12.57 -7.38 10.85
N LEU A 284 13.38 -8.44 10.97
CA LEU A 284 14.36 -8.78 9.94
C LEU A 284 13.68 -9.04 8.59
N TYR A 285 12.55 -9.75 8.56
CA TYR A 285 11.78 -10.00 7.32
C TYR A 285 11.31 -8.71 6.64
N CYS A 286 11.06 -7.62 7.38
CA CYS A 286 10.74 -6.32 6.78
C CYS A 286 11.85 -5.79 5.85
N SER A 287 13.10 -6.26 6.01
CA SER A 287 14.23 -5.85 5.17
C SER A 287 14.25 -6.47 3.77
N LEU A 288 13.36 -7.43 3.48
CA LEU A 288 13.24 -8.08 2.17
C LEU A 288 12.65 -7.19 1.07
N TRP A 289 12.05 -6.07 1.46
CA TRP A 289 11.61 -5.01 0.55
C TRP A 289 12.72 -3.98 0.30
N GLY A 290 12.54 -3.14 -0.72
CA GLY A 290 13.51 -2.15 -1.15
C GLY A 290 13.64 -0.95 -0.21
N GLU A 291 14.65 -0.12 -0.50
CA GLU A 291 14.78 1.22 0.10
C GLU A 291 13.55 2.06 -0.29
N ASP A 292 13.02 2.81 0.67
CA ASP A 292 11.81 3.64 0.53
C ASP A 292 10.52 2.93 0.06
N GLU A 293 10.53 1.61 -0.03
CA GLU A 293 9.39 0.86 -0.54
C GLU A 293 8.20 0.94 0.43
N GLN A 294 7.01 1.16 -0.14
CA GLN A 294 5.76 1.11 0.62
C GLN A 294 5.31 -0.35 0.66
N ILE A 295 5.44 -0.96 1.84
CA ILE A 295 5.14 -2.38 2.04
C ILE A 295 3.66 -2.50 2.42
N PRO A 296 2.84 -3.19 1.63
CA PRO A 296 1.47 -3.49 2.03
C PRO A 296 1.45 -4.36 3.28
N THR A 297 0.70 -3.93 4.28
CA THR A 297 0.63 -4.61 5.57
C THR A 297 0.22 -6.08 5.44
N ASP A 298 -0.75 -6.38 4.58
CA ASP A 298 -1.23 -7.74 4.36
C ASP A 298 -0.17 -8.64 3.72
N GLU A 299 0.61 -8.12 2.76
CA GLU A 299 1.72 -8.86 2.14
C GLU A 299 2.84 -9.14 3.16
N LEU A 300 3.11 -8.21 4.07
CA LEU A 300 4.09 -8.41 5.16
C LEU A 300 3.62 -9.48 6.16
N ILE A 301 2.34 -9.45 6.54
CA ILE A 301 1.74 -10.45 7.44
C ILE A 301 1.75 -11.84 6.79
N GLU A 302 1.40 -11.94 5.51
CA GLU A 302 1.46 -13.19 4.75
C GLU A 302 2.89 -13.72 4.64
N CYS A 303 3.89 -12.84 4.51
CA CYS A 303 5.30 -13.22 4.59
C CYS A 303 5.62 -13.87 5.95
N TRP A 304 5.20 -13.25 7.06
CA TRP A 304 5.39 -13.82 8.40
C TRP A 304 4.65 -15.14 8.61
N MET A 305 3.44 -15.29 8.05
CA MET A 305 2.69 -16.55 8.04
C MET A 305 3.45 -17.65 7.29
N GLY A 306 3.95 -17.35 6.09
CA GLY A 306 4.72 -18.31 5.29
C GLY A 306 6.03 -18.76 5.96
N HIS A 307 6.61 -17.91 6.81
CA HIS A 307 7.77 -18.25 7.64
C HIS A 307 7.41 -18.87 9.00
N GLY A 308 6.12 -18.97 9.33
CA GLY A 308 5.63 -19.55 10.59
C GLY A 308 5.88 -18.67 11.82
N LEU A 309 6.15 -17.38 11.65
CA LEU A 309 6.49 -16.46 12.74
C LEU A 309 5.28 -16.08 13.60
N LEU A 310 4.08 -16.21 13.04
CA LEU A 310 2.83 -15.94 13.76
C LEU A 310 2.35 -17.14 14.60
N GLY A 311 3.07 -18.27 14.55
CA GLY A 311 2.71 -19.49 15.27
C GLY A 311 1.45 -20.16 14.73
N TYR A 312 0.81 -20.96 15.58
CA TYR A 312 -0.49 -21.56 15.28
C TYR A 312 -1.62 -20.56 15.55
N PHE A 313 -2.66 -20.62 14.74
CA PHE A 313 -3.90 -19.85 14.83
C PHE A 313 -5.05 -20.71 14.32
N ASP A 314 -6.23 -20.63 14.92
CA ASP A 314 -7.38 -21.43 14.49
C ASP A 314 -8.11 -20.78 13.32
N GLU A 315 -8.14 -19.45 13.30
CA GLU A 315 -8.80 -18.65 12.26
C GLU A 315 -7.81 -17.75 11.53
N LEU A 316 -8.02 -17.58 10.23
CA LEU A 316 -7.13 -16.74 9.41
C LEU A 316 -7.10 -15.28 9.91
N ASN A 317 -8.22 -14.74 10.36
CA ASN A 317 -8.31 -13.38 10.89
C ASN A 317 -7.47 -13.17 12.16
N GLU A 318 -7.30 -14.19 13.02
CA GLU A 318 -6.40 -14.11 14.18
C GLU A 318 -4.95 -13.85 13.75
N ALA A 319 -4.50 -14.48 12.66
CA ALA A 319 -3.16 -14.26 12.12
C ALA A 319 -2.98 -12.80 11.67
N TYR A 320 -3.97 -12.22 10.98
CA TYR A 320 -3.92 -10.82 10.58
C TYR A 320 -3.97 -9.86 11.77
N ILE A 321 -4.84 -10.10 12.77
CA ILE A 321 -4.89 -9.28 14.00
C ILE A 321 -3.56 -9.32 14.74
N LYS A 322 -2.96 -10.51 14.87
CA LYS A 322 -1.64 -10.70 15.49
C LYS A 322 -0.55 -9.98 14.70
N GLY A 323 -0.58 -10.08 13.39
CA GLY A 323 0.33 -9.36 12.49
C GLY A 323 0.23 -7.84 12.66
N GLU A 324 -0.98 -7.28 12.67
CA GLU A 324 -1.21 -5.84 12.89
C GLU A 324 -0.70 -5.38 14.26
N THR A 325 -0.86 -6.21 15.30
CA THR A 325 -0.31 -5.93 16.63
C THR A 325 1.22 -5.89 16.62
N ILE A 326 1.87 -6.84 15.94
CA ILE A 326 3.34 -6.84 15.77
C ILE A 326 3.80 -5.58 15.03
N ILE A 327 3.08 -5.16 13.99
CA ILE A 327 3.37 -3.91 13.28
C ILE A 327 3.27 -2.71 14.21
N GLY A 328 2.23 -2.66 15.05
CA GLY A 328 2.08 -1.65 16.10
C GLY A 328 3.30 -1.58 17.02
N ILE A 329 3.74 -2.73 17.54
CA ILE A 329 4.92 -2.84 18.42
C ILE A 329 6.19 -2.36 17.71
N LEU A 330 6.41 -2.77 16.46
CA LEU A 330 7.59 -2.35 15.69
C LEU A 330 7.59 -0.85 15.34
N LYS A 331 6.41 -0.26 15.11
CA LYS A 331 6.24 1.19 14.95
C LYS A 331 6.54 1.93 16.26
N GLU A 332 6.03 1.43 17.37
CA GLU A 332 6.32 1.97 18.69
C GLU A 332 7.81 1.89 19.04
N ALA A 333 8.52 0.86 18.60
CA ALA A 333 9.97 0.72 18.74
C ALA A 333 10.79 1.61 17.78
N CYS A 334 10.13 2.42 16.93
CA CYS A 334 10.76 3.22 15.88
C CYS A 334 11.61 2.38 14.89
N LEU A 335 11.23 1.11 14.69
CA LEU A 335 11.84 0.21 13.71
C LEU A 335 11.03 0.17 12.39
N LEU A 336 9.75 0.55 12.45
CA LEU A 336 8.87 0.76 11.31
C LEU A 336 8.23 2.15 11.35
N GLU A 337 7.94 2.68 10.16
CA GLU A 337 7.19 3.92 9.95
C GLU A 337 5.85 3.62 9.29
N SER A 338 4.86 4.50 9.49
CA SER A 338 3.61 4.44 8.73
C SER A 338 3.86 4.89 7.29
N GLY A 339 3.40 4.09 6.34
CA GLY A 339 3.46 4.39 4.92
C GLY A 339 2.29 5.25 4.43
N VAL A 340 2.39 5.71 3.20
CA VAL A 340 1.31 6.45 2.51
C VAL A 340 0.25 5.45 2.08
N VAL A 341 -1.02 5.70 2.43
CA VAL A 341 -2.14 4.91 1.94
C VAL A 341 -2.25 5.13 0.43
N LYS A 342 -2.08 4.06 -0.36
CA LYS A 342 -2.17 4.11 -1.83
C LYS A 342 -3.38 3.31 -2.31
N ARG A 343 -4.05 3.84 -3.34
CA ARG A 343 -5.06 3.10 -4.10
C ARG A 343 -4.36 2.01 -4.91
N CYS A 344 -4.69 0.76 -4.66
CA CYS A 344 -4.14 -0.36 -5.41
C CYS A 344 -4.85 -0.48 -6.77
N VAL A 345 -4.09 -0.47 -7.87
CA VAL A 345 -4.63 -0.60 -9.25
C VAL A 345 -5.02 -2.05 -9.59
N TRP A 346 -4.42 -3.04 -8.91
CA TRP A 346 -4.43 -4.45 -9.34
C TRP A 346 -5.31 -5.37 -8.49
N LYS A 347 -5.63 -4.98 -7.25
CA LYS A 347 -6.73 -5.56 -6.46
C LYS A 347 -7.84 -4.51 -6.44
N SER A 348 -8.90 -4.76 -7.21
CA SER A 348 -10.12 -3.96 -7.19
C SER A 348 -10.75 -4.07 -5.80
N SER A 349 -10.43 -3.15 -4.88
CA SER A 349 -11.36 -2.65 -3.85
C SER A 349 -10.72 -1.91 -2.66
N GLN A 350 -9.44 -2.05 -2.34
CA GLN A 350 -8.96 -1.66 -1.00
C GLN A 350 -7.94 -0.49 -0.98
N LEU A 351 -8.19 0.48 -0.10
CA LEU A 351 -7.18 1.38 0.45
C LEU A 351 -6.34 0.57 1.43
N ARG A 352 -5.10 0.23 1.05
CA ARG A 352 -4.22 -0.57 1.90
C ARG A 352 -3.43 0.33 2.87
N SER A 353 -3.40 -0.07 4.14
CA SER A 353 -2.39 0.43 5.07
C SER A 353 -1.03 -0.05 4.58
N ASN A 354 -0.05 0.85 4.56
CA ASN A 354 1.32 0.53 4.19
C ASN A 354 2.23 0.84 5.38
N VAL A 355 3.37 0.16 5.42
CA VAL A 355 4.47 0.45 6.32
C VAL A 355 5.74 0.70 5.52
N LYS A 356 6.71 1.35 6.15
CA LYS A 356 8.03 1.60 5.57
C LYS A 356 9.11 1.31 6.60
N VAL A 357 10.24 0.77 6.17
CA VAL A 357 11.45 0.69 6.99
C VAL A 357 12.35 1.85 6.59
N HIS A 358 12.85 2.62 7.56
CA HIS A 358 13.85 3.65 7.28
C HIS A 358 15.14 2.98 6.76
N ASP A 359 15.79 3.55 5.74
CA ASP A 359 16.94 2.91 5.07
C ASP A 359 18.05 2.46 6.02
N MET A 360 18.53 3.31 6.93
CA MET A 360 19.52 2.89 7.95
C MET A 360 19.06 1.74 8.86
N ILE A 361 17.76 1.66 9.16
CA ILE A 361 17.18 0.58 9.96
C ILE A 361 17.07 -0.70 9.14
N ARG A 362 16.77 -0.58 7.85
CA ARG A 362 16.81 -1.69 6.89
C ARG A 362 18.24 -2.22 6.73
N ASP A 363 19.22 -1.34 6.58
CA ASP A 363 20.63 -1.71 6.46
C ASP A 363 21.16 -2.35 7.75
N LEU A 364 20.72 -1.85 8.91
CA LEU A 364 20.92 -2.52 10.20
C LEU A 364 20.38 -3.95 10.18
N ALA A 365 19.16 -4.16 9.72
CA ALA A 365 18.56 -5.51 9.65
C ALA A 365 19.37 -6.43 8.73
N LEU A 366 19.78 -5.95 7.55
CA LEU A 366 20.63 -6.71 6.64
C LEU A 366 21.99 -7.03 7.25
N TRP A 367 22.61 -6.09 7.96
CA TRP A 367 23.86 -6.31 8.70
C TRP A 367 23.70 -7.32 9.85
N ILE A 368 22.56 -7.33 10.54
CA ILE A 368 22.26 -8.38 11.53
C ILE A 368 22.15 -9.74 10.85
N THR A 369 21.49 -9.83 9.69
CA THR A 369 21.34 -11.10 8.94
C THR A 369 22.65 -11.64 8.38
N SER A 370 23.68 -10.80 8.20
CA SER A 370 25.03 -11.23 7.83
C SER A 370 25.90 -11.63 9.03
N GLY A 371 25.30 -11.81 10.21
CA GLY A 371 26.03 -12.15 11.43
C GLY A 371 26.84 -10.98 11.99
N CYS A 372 26.39 -9.73 11.75
CA CYS A 372 27.09 -8.51 12.15
C CYS A 372 28.48 -8.34 11.50
N GLN A 373 28.68 -8.92 10.31
CA GLN A 373 29.92 -8.86 9.54
C GLN A 373 29.67 -8.31 8.13
N GLU A 374 30.57 -7.46 7.64
CA GLU A 374 30.54 -6.99 6.25
C GLU A 374 30.84 -8.16 5.30
N ASN A 375 30.07 -8.30 4.22
CA ASN A 375 30.25 -9.28 3.14
C ASN A 375 30.12 -10.78 3.51
N ASN A 376 29.59 -11.12 4.68
CA ASN A 376 29.43 -12.53 5.08
C ASN A 376 28.01 -13.06 4.78
N GLY A 377 27.78 -13.58 3.57
CA GLY A 377 26.71 -14.54 3.24
C GLY A 377 25.24 -14.23 3.63
N GLY A 378 24.93 -13.03 4.14
CA GLY A 378 23.62 -12.64 4.65
C GLY A 378 22.56 -12.51 3.57
N TRP A 379 21.40 -11.99 3.90
CA TRP A 379 20.30 -11.86 2.95
C TRP A 379 20.67 -10.94 1.77
N LEU A 380 20.22 -11.29 0.56
CA LEU A 380 20.43 -10.48 -0.63
C LEU A 380 19.12 -9.83 -1.06
N VAL A 381 19.07 -8.50 -1.04
CA VAL A 381 17.86 -7.75 -1.38
C VAL A 381 18.21 -6.70 -2.43
N LYS A 382 17.85 -6.99 -3.69
CA LYS A 382 18.09 -6.14 -4.87
C LYS A 382 16.79 -5.89 -5.67
N PRO A 383 15.71 -5.39 -5.06
CA PRO A 383 14.48 -5.07 -5.78
C PRO A 383 14.64 -3.82 -6.64
N ASP A 384 13.89 -3.72 -7.73
CA ASP A 384 13.82 -2.55 -8.63
C ASP A 384 15.22 -2.02 -9.04
N ARG A 385 16.07 -2.94 -9.55
CA ARG A 385 17.43 -2.66 -10.05
C ARG A 385 17.54 -2.79 -11.57
N ASN A 386 16.41 -2.95 -12.27
CA ASN A 386 16.34 -3.24 -13.71
C ASN A 386 17.21 -4.44 -14.13
N LEU A 387 17.37 -5.43 -13.26
CA LEU A 387 18.14 -6.64 -13.57
C LEU A 387 17.38 -7.46 -14.62
N GLU A 388 18.02 -7.76 -15.74
CA GLU A 388 17.44 -8.62 -16.79
C GLU A 388 17.72 -10.11 -16.57
N ARG A 389 18.68 -10.42 -15.69
CA ARG A 389 19.16 -11.77 -15.36
C ARG A 389 19.48 -11.89 -13.88
N LEU A 390 19.61 -13.13 -13.40
CA LEU A 390 20.06 -13.42 -12.04
C LEU A 390 21.50 -12.91 -11.81
N PRO A 391 21.77 -12.22 -10.68
CA PRO A 391 23.13 -11.83 -10.29
C PRO A 391 24.07 -13.03 -10.09
N GLU A 392 25.38 -12.80 -10.19
CA GLU A 392 26.39 -13.85 -9.95
C GLU A 392 26.58 -14.17 -8.45
N ASP A 393 26.24 -13.23 -7.55
CA ASP A 393 26.52 -13.26 -6.11
C ASP A 393 25.41 -13.93 -5.24
N LEU A 394 24.69 -14.90 -5.81
CA LEU A 394 23.52 -15.53 -5.18
C LEU A 394 23.86 -16.77 -4.34
N ASN A 395 25.06 -17.33 -4.49
CA ASN A 395 25.42 -18.60 -3.84
C ASN A 395 25.50 -18.47 -2.32
N GLY A 396 24.96 -19.47 -1.60
CA GLY A 396 25.07 -19.58 -0.14
C GLY A 396 24.18 -18.63 0.67
N ARG A 397 23.27 -17.89 0.02
CA ARG A 397 22.31 -16.97 0.66
C ARG A 397 21.13 -17.74 1.27
N GLU A 398 20.66 -17.30 2.43
CA GLU A 398 19.45 -17.86 3.08
C GLU A 398 18.16 -17.20 2.58
N ALA A 399 18.22 -15.93 2.18
CA ALA A 399 17.07 -15.22 1.61
C ALA A 399 17.53 -14.35 0.43
N ILE A 400 16.75 -14.37 -0.64
CA ILE A 400 16.98 -13.58 -1.84
C ILE A 400 15.67 -12.87 -2.22
N SER A 401 15.74 -11.56 -2.40
CA SER A 401 14.66 -10.75 -2.97
C SER A 401 15.16 -9.98 -4.18
N LEU A 402 14.59 -10.31 -5.34
CA LEU A 402 14.82 -9.68 -6.64
C LEU A 402 13.51 -9.12 -7.21
N ALA A 403 12.62 -8.65 -6.33
CA ALA A 403 11.31 -8.14 -6.70
C ALA A 403 11.40 -6.94 -7.67
N TYR A 404 10.37 -6.77 -8.51
CA TYR A 404 10.20 -5.63 -9.42
C TYR A 404 11.41 -5.37 -10.36
N ASN A 405 12.13 -6.42 -10.75
CA ASN A 405 13.17 -6.35 -11.77
C ASN A 405 12.60 -6.66 -13.18
N ARG A 406 13.48 -6.81 -14.18
CA ARG A 406 13.13 -7.15 -15.57
C ARG A 406 13.65 -8.54 -15.95
N ILE A 407 13.73 -9.45 -14.98
CA ILE A 407 14.27 -10.79 -15.21
C ILE A 407 13.36 -11.51 -16.19
N ARG A 408 13.91 -12.00 -17.30
CA ARG A 408 13.10 -12.62 -18.38
C ARG A 408 12.92 -14.12 -18.22
N SER A 409 13.91 -14.77 -17.63
CA SER A 409 13.98 -16.22 -17.55
C SER A 409 14.84 -16.70 -16.40
N LEU A 410 14.44 -17.81 -15.78
CA LEU A 410 15.23 -18.53 -14.78
C LEU A 410 15.77 -19.81 -15.40
N HIS A 411 17.10 -19.88 -15.54
CA HIS A 411 17.79 -20.98 -16.19
C HIS A 411 18.93 -21.53 -15.33
N GLY A 412 19.35 -22.76 -15.62
CA GLY A 412 20.47 -23.42 -14.95
C GLY A 412 20.07 -24.04 -13.62
N SER A 413 21.07 -24.39 -12.81
CA SER A 413 20.93 -25.00 -11.49
C SER A 413 21.80 -24.23 -10.48
N PRO A 414 21.37 -23.05 -10.03
CA PRO A 414 22.16 -22.22 -9.12
C PRO A 414 22.39 -22.95 -7.78
N ASN A 415 23.49 -22.66 -7.09
CA ASN A 415 23.80 -23.32 -5.82
C ASN A 415 23.02 -22.66 -4.66
N PHE A 416 21.78 -23.12 -4.46
CA PHE A 416 20.81 -22.59 -3.48
C PHE A 416 20.50 -23.58 -2.34
N HIS A 417 21.50 -24.34 -1.89
CA HIS A 417 21.31 -25.35 -0.83
C HIS A 417 20.95 -24.77 0.57
N LYS A 418 21.12 -23.46 0.79
CA LYS A 418 20.74 -22.77 2.04
C LYS A 418 19.50 -21.89 1.90
N LEU A 419 18.97 -21.74 0.68
CA LEU A 419 17.92 -20.77 0.38
C LEU A 419 16.61 -21.18 1.05
N ARG A 420 16.02 -20.29 1.84
CA ARG A 420 14.74 -20.45 2.54
C ARG A 420 13.67 -19.51 2.01
N THR A 421 14.07 -18.34 1.50
CA THR A 421 13.16 -17.32 0.97
C THR A 421 13.60 -16.89 -0.41
N PHE A 422 12.70 -16.94 -1.38
CA PHE A 422 12.96 -16.40 -2.70
C PHE A 422 11.78 -15.57 -3.21
N ILE A 423 12.02 -14.27 -3.41
CA ILE A 423 11.02 -13.30 -3.86
C ILE A 423 11.42 -12.79 -5.24
N LEU A 424 10.57 -13.06 -6.22
CA LEU A 424 10.68 -12.64 -7.62
C LEU A 424 9.45 -11.86 -8.07
N GLN A 425 8.60 -11.45 -7.13
CA GLN A 425 7.38 -10.69 -7.38
C GLN A 425 7.61 -9.53 -8.36
N GLY A 426 6.69 -9.30 -9.29
CA GLY A 426 6.72 -8.10 -10.12
C GLY A 426 7.76 -8.10 -11.25
N ASN A 427 8.46 -9.22 -11.49
CA ASN A 427 9.24 -9.41 -12.71
C ASN A 427 8.30 -9.67 -13.90
N LYS A 428 7.76 -8.58 -14.46
CA LYS A 428 6.73 -8.64 -15.51
C LYS A 428 7.19 -9.29 -16.82
N GLU A 429 8.49 -9.39 -17.06
CA GLU A 429 9.05 -10.05 -18.24
C GLU A 429 9.39 -11.53 -17.99
N LEU A 430 9.26 -12.03 -16.75
CA LEU A 430 9.59 -13.39 -16.40
C LEU A 430 8.52 -14.35 -16.92
N CYS A 431 8.79 -15.04 -18.02
CA CYS A 431 7.85 -15.98 -18.65
C CYS A 431 8.27 -17.44 -18.52
N HIS A 432 9.57 -17.71 -18.40
CA HIS A 432 10.13 -19.06 -18.50
C HIS A 432 10.98 -19.44 -17.28
N ILE A 433 10.72 -20.62 -16.73
CA ILE A 433 11.51 -21.26 -15.66
C ILE A 433 11.93 -22.64 -16.16
N SER A 434 13.22 -22.92 -16.25
CA SER A 434 13.72 -24.23 -16.67
C SER A 434 13.50 -25.30 -15.59
N SER A 435 13.30 -26.55 -16.01
CA SER A 435 13.20 -27.73 -15.13
C SER A 435 14.32 -27.84 -14.11
N SER A 436 15.57 -27.60 -14.52
CA SER A 436 16.74 -27.70 -13.63
C SER A 436 16.79 -26.67 -12.50
N PHE A 437 15.94 -25.63 -12.53
CA PHE A 437 16.09 -24.47 -11.66
C PHE A 437 15.83 -24.77 -10.19
N PHE A 438 14.80 -25.57 -9.89
CA PHE A 438 14.40 -25.88 -8.52
C PHE A 438 15.20 -27.04 -7.89
N VAL A 439 16.00 -27.76 -8.67
CA VAL A 439 16.65 -29.01 -8.27
C VAL A 439 17.53 -28.86 -7.02
N THR A 440 18.16 -27.71 -6.79
CA THR A 440 19.11 -27.50 -5.68
C THR A 440 18.49 -26.87 -4.43
N MET A 441 17.22 -26.45 -4.48
CA MET A 441 16.55 -25.58 -3.49
C MET A 441 15.81 -26.35 -2.39
N HIS A 442 16.42 -27.41 -1.85
CA HIS A 442 15.73 -28.35 -0.93
C HIS A 442 15.19 -27.75 0.38
N TRP A 443 15.66 -26.55 0.78
CA TRP A 443 15.29 -25.88 2.02
C TRP A 443 14.36 -24.68 1.84
N LEU A 444 13.91 -24.45 0.60
CA LEU A 444 13.06 -23.31 0.26
C LEU A 444 11.71 -23.44 0.97
N LYS A 445 11.35 -22.44 1.77
CA LYS A 445 10.09 -22.39 2.54
C LYS A 445 9.10 -21.40 1.93
N TYR A 446 9.60 -20.32 1.34
CA TYR A 446 8.80 -19.21 0.82
C TYR A 446 9.22 -18.88 -0.61
N LEU A 447 8.28 -19.01 -1.55
CA LEU A 447 8.47 -18.65 -2.95
C LEU A 447 7.36 -17.71 -3.40
N ASP A 448 7.74 -16.49 -3.81
CA ASP A 448 6.82 -15.52 -4.39
C ASP A 448 7.20 -15.22 -5.85
N LEU A 449 6.33 -15.65 -6.76
CA LEU A 449 6.36 -15.45 -8.22
C LEU A 449 5.16 -14.59 -8.67
N SER A 450 4.50 -13.88 -7.76
CA SER A 450 3.33 -13.08 -8.08
C SER A 450 3.65 -11.92 -9.03
N ARG A 451 2.68 -11.50 -9.84
CA ARG A 451 2.83 -10.39 -10.81
C ARG A 451 3.96 -10.63 -11.83
N THR A 452 4.18 -11.88 -12.21
CA THR A 452 5.10 -12.29 -13.29
C THR A 452 4.31 -12.71 -14.52
N CYS A 453 4.97 -13.00 -15.64
CA CYS A 453 4.33 -13.54 -16.84
C CYS A 453 4.57 -15.04 -17.00
N VAL A 454 4.88 -15.76 -15.92
CA VAL A 454 5.13 -17.21 -15.93
C VAL A 454 3.89 -17.93 -16.45
N THR A 455 4.05 -18.69 -17.53
CA THR A 455 2.96 -19.44 -18.18
C THR A 455 2.88 -20.90 -17.73
N PHE A 456 4.03 -21.48 -17.37
CA PHE A 456 4.15 -22.85 -16.88
C PHE A 456 5.16 -22.92 -15.75
N LEU A 457 4.89 -23.77 -14.76
CA LEU A 457 5.86 -24.18 -13.75
C LEU A 457 6.41 -25.56 -14.12
N PRO A 458 7.73 -25.79 -13.99
CA PRO A 458 8.30 -27.13 -14.18
C PRO A 458 7.80 -28.12 -13.11
N GLU A 459 7.68 -29.40 -13.48
CA GLU A 459 7.29 -30.48 -12.55
C GLU A 459 8.32 -30.66 -11.42
N GLU A 460 9.57 -30.20 -11.58
CA GLU A 460 10.57 -30.19 -10.51
C GLU A 460 10.21 -29.28 -9.33
N ILE A 461 9.16 -28.45 -9.42
CA ILE A 461 8.63 -27.73 -8.27
C ILE A 461 8.21 -28.67 -7.13
N GLY A 462 7.79 -29.91 -7.45
CA GLY A 462 7.45 -30.94 -6.46
C GLY A 462 8.64 -31.42 -5.62
N MET A 463 9.88 -31.08 -6.00
CA MET A 463 11.09 -31.39 -5.24
C MET A 463 11.31 -30.43 -4.04
N LEU A 464 10.53 -29.35 -3.97
CA LEU A 464 10.64 -28.34 -2.90
C LEU A 464 9.93 -28.80 -1.62
N HIS A 465 10.34 -29.92 -1.05
CA HIS A 465 9.62 -30.58 0.05
C HIS A 465 9.46 -29.74 1.34
N GLU A 466 10.29 -28.70 1.52
CA GLU A 466 10.18 -27.75 2.64
C GLU A 466 9.28 -26.54 2.37
N LEU A 467 8.72 -26.40 1.16
CA LEU A 467 7.93 -25.25 0.75
C LEU A 467 6.64 -25.17 1.57
N GLN A 468 6.40 -24.02 2.20
CA GLN A 468 5.21 -23.75 3.01
C GLN A 468 4.34 -22.67 2.40
N TYR A 469 4.92 -21.75 1.62
CA TYR A 469 4.23 -20.64 0.98
C TYR A 469 4.61 -20.55 -0.49
N LEU A 470 3.60 -20.56 -1.36
CA LEU A 470 3.74 -20.35 -2.80
C LEU A 470 2.73 -19.31 -3.27
N ASN A 471 3.22 -18.22 -3.86
CA ASN A 471 2.39 -17.19 -4.45
C ASN A 471 2.64 -17.04 -5.95
N LEU A 472 1.58 -17.29 -6.73
CA LEU A 472 1.50 -17.24 -8.19
C LEU A 472 0.42 -16.23 -8.64
N SER A 473 -0.05 -15.37 -7.73
CA SER A 473 -1.11 -14.40 -7.99
C SER A 473 -0.72 -13.45 -9.12
N PHE A 474 -1.68 -13.09 -9.98
CA PHE A 474 -1.48 -12.22 -11.14
C PHE A 474 -0.37 -12.71 -12.08
N SER A 475 -0.18 -14.03 -12.17
CA SER A 475 0.64 -14.66 -13.20
C SER A 475 -0.17 -14.93 -14.47
N SER A 476 0.50 -15.39 -15.52
CA SER A 476 -0.13 -15.87 -16.76
C SER A 476 -0.18 -17.40 -16.83
N LEU A 477 -0.18 -18.05 -15.66
CA LEU A 477 -0.13 -19.50 -15.54
C LEU A 477 -1.37 -20.14 -16.16
N ILE A 478 -1.19 -21.19 -16.95
CA ILE A 478 -2.29 -21.87 -17.67
C ILE A 478 -2.82 -23.08 -16.88
N SER A 479 -1.92 -23.83 -16.26
CA SER A 479 -2.22 -24.98 -15.40
C SER A 479 -1.20 -25.09 -14.26
N LEU A 480 -1.59 -25.75 -13.16
CA LEU A 480 -0.65 -26.16 -12.10
C LEU A 480 0.04 -27.47 -12.50
N PRO A 481 1.32 -27.70 -12.15
CA PRO A 481 2.00 -28.98 -12.39
C PRO A 481 1.50 -30.06 -11.43
N SER A 482 1.43 -31.31 -11.91
CA SER A 482 0.86 -32.44 -11.15
C SER A 482 1.65 -32.77 -9.88
N THR A 483 2.97 -32.60 -9.92
CA THR A 483 3.89 -32.79 -8.79
C THR A 483 3.75 -31.72 -7.71
N LEU A 484 2.99 -30.64 -7.93
CA LEU A 484 2.70 -29.69 -6.85
C LEU A 484 2.00 -30.38 -5.68
N GLY A 485 1.22 -31.42 -5.96
CA GLY A 485 0.61 -32.28 -4.93
C GLY A 485 1.60 -33.08 -4.08
N ASP A 486 2.90 -33.12 -4.42
CA ASP A 486 3.96 -33.73 -3.60
C ASP A 486 4.44 -32.81 -2.47
N LEU A 487 4.03 -31.53 -2.48
CA LEU A 487 4.44 -30.53 -1.50
C LEU A 487 3.67 -30.68 -0.18
N ASN A 488 3.96 -31.73 0.56
CA ASN A 488 3.26 -32.09 1.78
C ASN A 488 3.37 -31.03 2.89
N LYS A 489 4.33 -30.10 2.86
CA LYS A 489 4.46 -29.00 3.84
C LYS A 489 3.80 -27.70 3.40
N LEU A 490 3.22 -27.65 2.20
CA LEU A 490 2.60 -26.45 1.66
C LEU A 490 1.36 -26.09 2.50
N LYS A 491 1.38 -24.87 3.05
CA LYS A 491 0.31 -24.31 3.90
C LYS A 491 -0.46 -23.21 3.20
N TYR A 492 0.18 -22.47 2.29
CA TYR A 492 -0.41 -21.32 1.63
C TYR A 492 -0.15 -21.38 0.13
N LEU A 493 -1.23 -21.46 -0.65
CA LEU A 493 -1.19 -21.42 -2.11
C LEU A 493 -2.09 -20.28 -2.61
N TYR A 494 -1.47 -19.26 -3.20
CA TYR A 494 -2.16 -18.10 -3.76
C TYR A 494 -1.99 -18.06 -5.28
N CYS A 495 -3.09 -18.02 -6.02
CA CYS A 495 -3.13 -17.85 -7.48
C CYS A 495 -4.10 -16.71 -7.88
N VAL A 496 -4.35 -15.77 -6.97
CA VAL A 496 -5.37 -14.72 -7.14
C VAL A 496 -5.17 -13.96 -8.45
N GLY A 497 -6.21 -13.87 -9.27
CA GLY A 497 -6.16 -13.10 -10.51
C GLY A 497 -5.26 -13.68 -11.60
N ALA A 498 -4.79 -14.94 -11.48
CA ALA A 498 -4.18 -15.67 -12.59
C ALA A 498 -5.26 -16.10 -13.59
N LYS A 499 -5.69 -15.17 -14.44
CA LYS A 499 -6.90 -15.32 -15.29
C LYS A 499 -6.81 -16.43 -16.33
N GLU A 500 -5.60 -16.80 -16.73
CA GLU A 500 -5.37 -17.88 -17.70
C GLU A 500 -5.35 -19.27 -17.06
N LEU A 501 -5.34 -19.35 -15.72
CA LEU A 501 -5.35 -20.62 -15.00
C LEU A 501 -6.75 -21.24 -15.12
N LYS A 502 -6.90 -22.21 -16.01
CA LYS A 502 -8.18 -22.83 -16.39
C LYS A 502 -8.26 -24.32 -16.08
N ASP A 503 -7.14 -24.93 -15.70
CA ASP A 503 -7.07 -26.33 -15.34
C ASP A 503 -6.24 -26.57 -14.08
N ILE A 504 -6.69 -27.53 -13.27
CA ILE A 504 -5.99 -28.08 -12.12
C ILE A 504 -5.93 -29.60 -12.34
N PRO A 505 -4.72 -30.22 -12.34
CA PRO A 505 -4.58 -31.66 -12.44
C PRO A 505 -5.47 -32.41 -11.44
N GLN A 506 -6.00 -33.55 -11.87
CA GLN A 506 -6.86 -34.40 -11.05
C GLN A 506 -6.18 -34.76 -9.72
N ASP A 507 -6.96 -34.74 -8.65
CA ASP A 507 -6.56 -35.04 -7.26
C ASP A 507 -5.47 -34.12 -6.67
N LEU A 508 -4.98 -33.11 -7.39
CA LEU A 508 -3.90 -32.25 -6.92
C LEU A 508 -4.27 -31.56 -5.60
N ILE A 509 -5.46 -30.97 -5.54
CA ILE A 509 -5.94 -30.26 -4.34
C ILE A 509 -6.09 -31.25 -3.19
N ALA A 510 -6.70 -32.42 -3.43
CA ALA A 510 -6.91 -33.46 -2.42
C ALA A 510 -5.60 -34.00 -1.81
N ARG A 511 -4.47 -33.91 -2.54
CA ARG A 511 -3.14 -34.32 -2.06
C ARG A 511 -2.48 -33.30 -1.13
N LEU A 512 -2.88 -32.02 -1.17
CA LEU A 512 -2.31 -30.94 -0.35
C LEU A 512 -2.89 -30.89 1.07
N LYS A 513 -2.70 -31.96 1.86
CA LYS A 513 -3.39 -32.18 3.15
C LYS A 513 -3.09 -31.16 4.27
N ASN A 514 -1.99 -30.42 4.16
CA ASN A 514 -1.56 -29.43 5.16
C ASN A 514 -1.89 -27.98 4.78
N LEU A 515 -2.71 -27.81 3.74
CA LEU A 515 -3.07 -26.48 3.24
C LEU A 515 -3.99 -25.76 4.25
N ASN A 516 -3.55 -24.58 4.68
CA ASN A 516 -4.32 -23.65 5.51
C ASN A 516 -5.05 -22.62 4.64
N VAL A 517 -4.45 -22.17 3.54
CA VAL A 517 -5.05 -21.20 2.63
C VAL A 517 -4.89 -21.65 1.19
N LEU A 518 -6.03 -21.65 0.47
CA LEU A 518 -6.09 -21.84 -0.98
C LEU A 518 -6.85 -20.66 -1.57
N ASP A 519 -6.16 -19.79 -2.29
CA ASP A 519 -6.81 -18.63 -2.92
C ASP A 519 -6.67 -18.70 -4.45
N LEU A 520 -7.72 -19.21 -5.08
CA LEU A 520 -7.93 -19.30 -6.53
C LEU A 520 -8.91 -18.22 -7.03
N TYR A 521 -9.19 -17.21 -6.21
CA TYR A 521 -10.16 -16.16 -6.54
C TYR A 521 -9.76 -15.42 -7.82
N SER A 522 -10.73 -15.18 -8.71
CA SER A 522 -10.52 -14.48 -9.98
C SER A 522 -9.54 -15.18 -10.95
N THR A 523 -9.35 -16.50 -10.79
CA THR A 523 -8.75 -17.37 -11.82
C THR A 523 -9.79 -17.76 -12.88
N GLY A 524 -9.39 -18.57 -13.87
CA GLY A 524 -10.30 -19.24 -14.79
C GLY A 524 -10.93 -20.53 -14.23
N ILE A 525 -10.58 -20.95 -13.00
CA ILE A 525 -11.12 -22.14 -12.34
C ILE A 525 -12.49 -21.83 -11.75
N TYR A 526 -13.47 -22.69 -12.04
CA TYR A 526 -14.82 -22.63 -11.48
C TYR A 526 -15.15 -23.95 -10.79
N PHE A 527 -15.52 -23.86 -9.51
CA PHE A 527 -16.01 -25.00 -8.74
C PHE A 527 -17.50 -25.22 -9.03
N TYR A 528 -17.90 -26.46 -9.27
CA TYR A 528 -19.30 -26.87 -9.46
C TYR A 528 -19.44 -28.39 -9.26
N GLU A 529 -20.67 -28.89 -9.22
CA GLU A 529 -20.94 -30.31 -9.01
C GLU A 529 -20.25 -31.18 -10.08
N GLY A 530 -19.36 -32.08 -9.64
CA GLY A 530 -18.57 -32.94 -10.53
C GLY A 530 -17.22 -32.36 -10.97
N ALA A 531 -16.82 -31.17 -10.50
CA ALA A 531 -15.48 -30.61 -10.74
C ALA A 531 -14.92 -29.90 -9.51
N TYR A 532 -13.83 -30.45 -8.95
CA TYR A 532 -13.01 -29.89 -7.87
C TYR A 532 -13.70 -29.67 -6.50
N LEU A 533 -15.03 -29.72 -6.42
CA LEU A 533 -15.76 -29.56 -5.15
C LEU A 533 -15.37 -30.63 -4.13
N ASP A 534 -15.33 -31.90 -4.55
CA ASP A 534 -15.02 -33.03 -3.67
C ASP A 534 -13.60 -32.91 -3.11
N ASP A 535 -12.64 -32.43 -3.91
CA ASP A 535 -11.26 -32.21 -3.48
C ASP A 535 -11.18 -31.21 -2.32
N LEU A 536 -11.98 -30.14 -2.36
CA LEU A 536 -12.02 -29.15 -1.27
C LEU A 536 -12.62 -29.72 0.01
N LEU A 537 -13.64 -30.57 -0.10
CA LEU A 537 -14.33 -31.17 1.04
C LEU A 537 -13.43 -32.16 1.80
N ILE A 538 -12.41 -32.72 1.16
CA ILE A 538 -11.43 -33.60 1.79
C ILE A 538 -10.43 -32.83 2.68
N LEU A 539 -10.24 -31.53 2.42
CA LEU A 539 -9.25 -30.71 3.14
C LEU A 539 -9.81 -30.13 4.44
N SER A 540 -9.54 -30.81 5.56
CA SER A 540 -10.04 -30.42 6.89
C SER A 540 -9.28 -29.27 7.57
N ASN A 541 -8.09 -28.90 7.08
CA ASN A 541 -7.19 -27.93 7.73
C ASN A 541 -7.31 -26.51 7.16
N LEU A 542 -8.21 -26.29 6.19
CA LEU A 542 -8.39 -24.98 5.58
C LEU A 542 -8.89 -23.97 6.61
N LYS A 543 -8.35 -22.76 6.54
CA LYS A 543 -8.64 -21.59 7.39
C LYS A 543 -9.11 -20.38 6.57
N GLY A 544 -8.85 -20.39 5.27
CA GLY A 544 -9.37 -19.41 4.32
C GLY A 544 -9.29 -19.93 2.89
N VAL A 545 -10.39 -19.82 2.15
CA VAL A 545 -10.47 -20.22 0.74
C VAL A 545 -11.01 -19.08 -0.11
N GLY A 546 -10.29 -18.74 -1.17
CA GLY A 546 -10.77 -17.84 -2.21
C GLY A 546 -11.06 -18.62 -3.49
N PHE A 547 -12.27 -18.50 -4.06
CA PHE A 547 -12.63 -19.27 -5.25
C PHE A 547 -13.74 -18.63 -6.08
N ASN A 548 -13.85 -19.08 -7.34
CA ASN A 548 -15.00 -18.82 -8.18
C ASN A 548 -15.90 -20.07 -8.18
N ILE A 549 -17.20 -19.89 -8.03
CA ILE A 549 -18.18 -20.97 -7.98
C ILE A 549 -19.27 -20.76 -9.02
N ARG A 550 -19.71 -21.86 -9.62
CA ARG A 550 -20.82 -21.90 -10.56
C ARG A 550 -21.96 -22.70 -9.93
N GLY A 551 -23.11 -22.06 -9.74
CA GLY A 551 -24.28 -22.66 -9.10
C GLY A 551 -24.39 -22.30 -7.62
N VAL A 552 -25.57 -21.85 -7.19
CA VAL A 552 -25.87 -21.62 -5.76
C VAL A 552 -25.83 -22.94 -4.97
N SER A 553 -26.35 -24.04 -5.53
CA SER A 553 -26.34 -25.37 -4.88
C SER A 553 -24.93 -25.87 -4.58
N ALA A 554 -23.97 -25.56 -5.45
CA ALA A 554 -22.57 -25.86 -5.21
C ALA A 554 -22.03 -25.07 -4.01
N LEU A 555 -22.43 -23.80 -3.86
CA LEU A 555 -22.01 -22.95 -2.74
C LEU A 555 -22.58 -23.45 -1.41
N GLU A 556 -23.83 -23.91 -1.40
CA GLU A 556 -24.47 -24.52 -0.23
C GLU A 556 -23.71 -25.76 0.28
N LYS A 557 -23.23 -26.61 -0.63
CA LYS A 557 -22.39 -27.77 -0.30
C LYS A 557 -21.06 -27.38 0.36
N LEU A 558 -20.57 -26.16 0.10
CA LEU A 558 -19.36 -25.60 0.72
C LEU A 558 -19.65 -24.76 1.97
N SER A 559 -20.82 -24.90 2.59
CA SER A 559 -21.21 -24.16 3.80
C SER A 559 -20.19 -24.23 4.94
N TYR A 560 -19.54 -25.38 5.13
CA TYR A 560 -18.53 -25.62 6.19
C TYR A 560 -17.11 -25.12 5.88
N ILE A 561 -16.82 -24.74 4.63
CA ILE A 561 -15.49 -24.27 4.24
C ILE A 561 -15.33 -22.81 4.69
N PRO A 562 -14.19 -22.42 5.31
CA PRO A 562 -13.94 -21.04 5.70
C PRO A 562 -13.68 -20.18 4.47
N LYS A 563 -14.71 -19.48 3.99
CA LYS A 563 -14.65 -18.65 2.80
C LYS A 563 -13.94 -17.33 3.13
N GLN A 564 -12.96 -16.96 2.32
CA GLN A 564 -12.27 -15.67 2.39
C GLN A 564 -12.68 -14.75 1.23
N ARG A 565 -12.82 -15.30 0.02
CA ARG A 565 -13.26 -14.57 -1.17
C ARG A 565 -14.14 -15.46 -2.03
N VAL A 566 -15.31 -14.97 -2.43
CA VAL A 566 -16.25 -15.77 -3.23
C VAL A 566 -16.66 -14.98 -4.45
N LYS A 567 -16.49 -15.58 -5.63
CA LYS A 567 -17.14 -15.12 -6.85
C LYS A 567 -18.21 -16.12 -7.26
N LEU A 568 -19.47 -15.79 -7.01
CA LEU A 568 -20.63 -16.59 -7.39
C LEU A 568 -21.07 -16.21 -8.80
N THR A 569 -21.19 -17.22 -9.65
CA THR A 569 -21.82 -17.14 -10.97
C THR A 569 -22.88 -18.22 -11.08
N ASP A 570 -23.92 -17.99 -11.87
CA ASP A 570 -24.94 -18.99 -12.12
C ASP A 570 -25.56 -18.77 -13.50
N TYR A 571 -25.69 -19.85 -14.26
CA TYR A 571 -26.24 -19.84 -15.61
C TYR A 571 -27.65 -20.44 -15.65
N ASP A 572 -28.22 -20.81 -14.50
CA ASP A 572 -29.61 -21.21 -14.41
C ASP A 572 -30.53 -20.02 -14.71
N GLU A 573 -31.20 -20.07 -15.86
CA GLU A 573 -32.14 -19.04 -16.31
C GLU A 573 -33.40 -18.99 -15.43
N TYR A 574 -33.70 -20.05 -14.67
CA TYR A 574 -34.85 -20.13 -13.77
C TYR A 574 -34.57 -19.58 -12.37
N LEU A 575 -33.31 -19.31 -12.03
CA LEU A 575 -32.93 -18.76 -10.73
C LEU A 575 -33.34 -17.29 -10.63
N THR A 576 -34.52 -17.04 -10.07
CA THR A 576 -35.07 -15.67 -9.95
C THR A 576 -34.74 -14.96 -8.66
N SER A 577 -34.37 -15.69 -7.61
CA SER A 577 -34.05 -15.11 -6.30
C SER A 577 -32.91 -15.87 -5.65
N ILE A 578 -32.01 -15.16 -4.96
CA ILE A 578 -30.93 -15.73 -4.15
C ILE A 578 -31.04 -15.12 -2.75
N SER A 579 -31.10 -15.98 -1.74
CA SER A 579 -30.99 -15.58 -0.34
C SER A 579 -29.55 -15.71 0.14
N ILE A 580 -28.93 -14.60 0.49
CA ILE A 580 -27.63 -14.57 1.16
C ILE A 580 -27.86 -14.57 2.66
N SER A 581 -27.50 -15.69 3.28
CA SER A 581 -27.54 -15.90 4.71
C SER A 581 -26.14 -16.21 5.26
N GLN A 582 -26.02 -16.14 6.59
CA GLN A 582 -24.87 -16.66 7.31
C GLN A 582 -24.64 -18.14 6.96
N SER A 583 -25.66 -19.00 6.96
CA SER A 583 -25.50 -20.43 6.65
C SER A 583 -24.91 -20.71 5.25
N LEU A 584 -25.25 -19.90 4.26
CA LEU A 584 -24.71 -20.01 2.89
C LEU A 584 -23.22 -19.60 2.83
N LEU A 585 -22.87 -18.50 3.49
CA LEU A 585 -21.52 -17.91 3.38
C LEU A 585 -20.55 -18.32 4.49
N GLY A 586 -21.04 -18.82 5.62
CA GLY A 586 -20.25 -19.36 6.73
C GLY A 586 -21.09 -19.74 7.96
N ASN A 587 -21.09 -21.02 8.32
CA ASN A 587 -21.74 -21.49 9.55
C ASN A 587 -20.79 -21.33 10.76
N ASN A 588 -21.23 -20.65 11.83
CA ASN A 588 -20.64 -20.57 13.18
C ASN A 588 -19.18 -20.04 13.32
N SER A 589 -19.05 -18.89 14.02
CA SER A 589 -17.82 -18.28 14.60
C SER A 589 -16.59 -18.01 13.71
N LYS A 590 -16.42 -18.66 12.56
CA LYS A 590 -15.23 -18.62 11.68
C LYS A 590 -15.42 -17.80 10.40
N GLU A 591 -16.28 -16.80 10.44
CA GLU A 591 -16.59 -15.96 9.28
C GLU A 591 -15.41 -15.07 8.91
N ASN A 592 -14.67 -15.46 7.85
CA ASN A 592 -13.51 -14.74 7.33
C ASN A 592 -13.76 -14.10 5.96
N LEU A 593 -15.02 -14.02 5.51
CA LEU A 593 -15.35 -13.53 4.17
C LEU A 593 -15.04 -12.04 4.05
N GLN A 594 -14.06 -11.71 3.21
CA GLN A 594 -13.60 -10.33 2.97
C GLN A 594 -14.14 -9.77 1.66
N GLU A 595 -14.35 -10.62 0.66
CA GLU A 595 -14.83 -10.20 -0.66
C GLU A 595 -15.91 -11.13 -1.20
N LEU A 596 -17.02 -10.54 -1.66
CA LEU A 596 -18.14 -11.24 -2.28
C LEU A 596 -18.48 -10.58 -3.61
N ASN A 597 -18.44 -11.38 -4.67
CA ASN A 597 -18.79 -10.96 -6.02
C ASN A 597 -19.92 -11.84 -6.54
N ILE A 598 -21.08 -11.25 -6.81
CA ILE A 598 -22.22 -11.92 -7.44
C ILE A 598 -22.28 -11.45 -8.88
N PHE A 599 -22.15 -12.40 -9.80
CA PHE A 599 -21.73 -12.05 -11.15
C PHE A 599 -22.37 -12.92 -12.22
N SER A 600 -22.79 -12.31 -13.34
CA SER A 600 -23.32 -13.02 -14.51
C SER A 600 -24.46 -14.00 -14.17
N ILE A 601 -25.43 -13.56 -13.37
CA ILE A 601 -26.66 -14.31 -13.04
C ILE A 601 -27.83 -13.63 -13.73
N TYR A 602 -28.14 -14.06 -14.95
CA TYR A 602 -29.09 -13.37 -15.83
C TYR A 602 -30.54 -13.52 -15.36
N GLY A 603 -30.92 -14.64 -14.74
CA GLY A 603 -32.27 -14.88 -14.23
C GLY A 603 -32.62 -14.08 -12.96
N LEU A 604 -31.61 -13.59 -12.23
CA LEU A 604 -31.78 -13.03 -10.89
C LEU A 604 -32.59 -11.73 -10.93
N LYS A 605 -33.73 -11.73 -10.23
CA LYS A 605 -34.61 -10.57 -10.08
C LYS A 605 -34.48 -9.93 -8.70
N GLU A 606 -34.28 -10.75 -7.67
CA GLU A 606 -34.26 -10.32 -6.28
C GLU A 606 -33.03 -10.91 -5.58
N LEU A 607 -32.26 -10.06 -4.92
CA LEU A 607 -31.19 -10.49 -4.02
C LEU A 607 -31.66 -10.25 -2.59
N VAL A 608 -31.85 -11.31 -1.81
CA VAL A 608 -32.39 -11.20 -0.45
C VAL A 608 -31.26 -11.37 0.54
N MET A 609 -31.05 -10.38 1.40
CA MET A 609 -30.15 -10.44 2.55
C MET A 609 -30.97 -10.88 3.74
N THR A 610 -30.65 -12.05 4.30
CA THR A 610 -31.41 -12.67 5.40
C THR A 610 -30.49 -13.16 6.51
N THR A 611 -31.04 -13.36 7.70
CA THR A 611 -30.36 -14.04 8.80
C THR A 611 -31.28 -15.07 9.44
N GLU A 612 -30.73 -16.21 9.83
CA GLU A 612 -31.45 -17.23 10.60
C GLU A 612 -31.55 -16.83 12.09
N ASP A 613 -30.59 -16.04 12.58
CA ASP A 613 -30.54 -15.53 13.95
C ASP A 613 -30.58 -13.98 13.94
N LYS A 614 -31.64 -13.37 14.49
CA LYS A 614 -31.78 -11.90 14.59
C LYS A 614 -30.74 -11.22 15.51
N ILE A 615 -29.79 -11.98 16.06
CA ILE A 615 -28.88 -11.55 17.15
C ILE A 615 -27.39 -11.62 16.70
N SER A 616 -27.03 -12.36 15.64
CA SER A 616 -25.64 -12.52 15.19
C SER A 616 -25.25 -11.50 14.10
N TRP A 617 -24.08 -10.87 14.24
CA TRP A 617 -23.46 -10.08 13.18
C TRP A 617 -23.11 -10.99 11.99
N CYS A 618 -23.85 -10.85 10.89
CA CYS A 618 -23.52 -11.53 9.64
C CYS A 618 -22.56 -10.66 8.83
N LEU A 619 -21.64 -11.27 8.07
CA LEU A 619 -20.67 -10.65 7.17
C LEU A 619 -19.80 -9.53 7.79
N SER A 620 -19.47 -9.67 9.08
CA SER A 620 -18.76 -8.63 9.86
C SER A 620 -17.36 -8.27 9.33
N GLN A 621 -16.75 -9.16 8.56
CA GLN A 621 -15.42 -8.98 7.96
C GLN A 621 -15.47 -8.58 6.48
N LEU A 622 -16.66 -8.47 5.87
CA LEU A 622 -16.79 -8.17 4.45
C LEU A 622 -16.33 -6.74 4.18
N LYS A 623 -15.32 -6.59 3.32
CA LYS A 623 -14.71 -5.30 2.95
C LYS A 623 -15.08 -4.87 1.54
N SER A 624 -15.42 -5.82 0.67
CA SER A 624 -15.76 -5.61 -0.73
C SER A 624 -17.00 -6.40 -1.14
N LEU A 625 -17.95 -5.73 -1.77
CA LEU A 625 -19.13 -6.31 -2.40
C LEU A 625 -19.21 -5.84 -3.85
N CYS A 626 -19.35 -6.77 -4.78
CA CYS A 626 -19.52 -6.49 -6.20
C CYS A 626 -20.78 -7.18 -6.74
N LEU A 627 -21.67 -6.41 -7.37
CA LEU A 627 -22.87 -6.89 -8.05
C LEU A 627 -22.72 -6.55 -9.54
N GLY A 628 -22.43 -7.55 -10.37
CA GLY A 628 -22.00 -7.33 -11.76
C GLY A 628 -22.74 -8.20 -12.78
N PHE A 629 -23.11 -7.65 -13.93
CA PHE A 629 -23.80 -8.40 -15.00
C PHE A 629 -25.06 -9.12 -14.48
N LEU A 630 -25.95 -8.36 -13.83
CA LEU A 630 -27.22 -8.84 -13.27
C LEU A 630 -28.39 -8.07 -13.93
N PRO A 631 -28.64 -8.27 -15.23
CA PRO A 631 -29.53 -7.38 -16.00
C PRO A 631 -30.98 -7.39 -15.51
N ASN A 632 -31.44 -8.49 -14.92
CA ASN A 632 -32.81 -8.61 -14.40
C ASN A 632 -32.96 -8.21 -12.92
N LEU A 633 -31.87 -7.90 -12.22
CA LEU A 633 -31.92 -7.52 -10.81
C LEU A 633 -32.72 -6.24 -10.65
N ARG A 634 -33.78 -6.28 -9.84
CA ARG A 634 -34.68 -5.15 -9.59
C ARG A 634 -34.37 -4.46 -8.28
N ASP A 635 -34.08 -5.26 -7.24
CA ASP A 635 -33.88 -4.76 -5.88
C ASP A 635 -32.99 -5.68 -5.03
N VAL A 636 -32.43 -5.12 -3.96
CA VAL A 636 -31.74 -5.83 -2.88
C VAL A 636 -32.60 -5.73 -1.62
N ILE A 637 -33.21 -6.84 -1.25
CA ILE A 637 -34.19 -6.93 -0.17
C ILE A 637 -33.45 -7.20 1.15
N TRP A 638 -33.77 -6.44 2.20
CA TRP A 638 -33.23 -6.62 3.55
C TRP A 638 -34.38 -7.07 4.48
N GLU A 639 -34.41 -8.34 4.88
CA GLU A 639 -35.50 -8.90 5.70
C GLU A 639 -35.39 -8.47 7.18
N ASP A 640 -35.97 -7.31 7.52
CA ASP A 640 -35.90 -6.69 8.87
C ASP A 640 -34.47 -6.43 9.36
N LEU A 641 -33.51 -6.30 8.44
CA LEU A 641 -32.09 -6.10 8.72
C LEU A 641 -31.66 -4.67 8.40
N GLU A 642 -30.85 -4.10 9.28
CA GLU A 642 -30.14 -2.85 8.96
C GLU A 642 -28.81 -3.16 8.26
N PRO A 643 -28.55 -2.58 7.08
CA PRO A 643 -27.28 -2.76 6.36
C PRO A 643 -26.05 -2.38 7.18
N SER A 644 -26.18 -1.43 8.12
CA SER A 644 -25.11 -0.98 9.01
C SER A 644 -24.58 -2.11 9.92
N TYR A 645 -25.49 -2.95 10.44
CA TYR A 645 -25.17 -4.10 11.30
C TYR A 645 -24.71 -5.31 10.49
N PHE A 646 -25.23 -5.48 9.28
CA PHE A 646 -24.89 -6.62 8.40
C PHE A 646 -23.59 -6.40 7.62
N LEU A 647 -23.19 -5.16 7.34
CA LEU A 647 -22.00 -4.83 6.55
C LEU A 647 -21.14 -3.73 7.21
N PRO A 648 -20.77 -3.88 8.50
CA PRO A 648 -20.16 -2.79 9.27
C PRO A 648 -18.78 -2.37 8.76
N LYS A 649 -18.04 -3.28 8.14
CA LYS A 649 -16.67 -3.05 7.61
C LYS A 649 -16.62 -2.91 6.09
N LEU A 650 -17.76 -2.83 5.41
CA LEU A 650 -17.77 -2.71 3.95
C LEU A 650 -17.18 -1.36 3.54
N THR A 651 -16.04 -1.42 2.84
CA THR A 651 -15.30 -0.23 2.38
C THR A 651 -15.48 0.03 0.89
N TYR A 652 -15.86 -0.99 0.11
CA TYR A 652 -15.97 -0.93 -1.34
C TYR A 652 -17.25 -1.59 -1.80
N LEU A 653 -18.02 -0.85 -2.60
CA LEU A 653 -19.20 -1.34 -3.29
C LEU A 653 -19.09 -1.02 -4.77
N GLU A 654 -19.17 -2.04 -5.62
CA GLU A 654 -19.23 -1.90 -7.08
C GLU A 654 -20.52 -2.52 -7.59
N ILE A 655 -21.29 -1.77 -8.37
CA ILE A 655 -22.52 -2.24 -9.01
C ILE A 655 -22.44 -1.91 -10.48
N PHE A 656 -22.49 -2.92 -11.35
CA PHE A 656 -22.38 -2.67 -12.77
C PHE A 656 -23.14 -3.62 -13.67
N GLU A 657 -23.67 -3.08 -14.78
CA GLU A 657 -24.54 -3.85 -15.70
C GLU A 657 -25.74 -4.50 -14.99
N CYS A 658 -26.36 -3.76 -14.06
CA CYS A 658 -27.62 -4.11 -13.40
C CYS A 658 -28.76 -3.27 -13.99
N GLU A 659 -29.17 -3.58 -15.23
CA GLU A 659 -30.03 -2.69 -16.04
C GLU A 659 -31.39 -2.38 -15.41
N ASN A 660 -31.99 -3.34 -14.72
CA ASN A 660 -33.31 -3.23 -14.12
C ASN A 660 -33.32 -2.71 -12.68
N LEU A 661 -32.15 -2.42 -12.09
CA LEU A 661 -32.05 -1.96 -10.71
C LEU A 661 -32.64 -0.56 -10.59
N ILE A 662 -33.60 -0.39 -9.68
CA ILE A 662 -34.39 0.85 -9.58
C ILE A 662 -33.86 1.79 -8.49
N SER A 663 -33.35 1.22 -7.39
CA SER A 663 -33.05 1.95 -6.14
C SER A 663 -31.83 1.34 -5.42
N LEU A 664 -31.12 2.19 -4.66
CA LEU A 664 -29.98 1.83 -3.80
C LEU A 664 -30.07 2.46 -2.40
N CYS A 665 -31.28 2.63 -1.88
CA CYS A 665 -31.58 3.31 -0.61
C CYS A 665 -31.02 2.65 0.67
N TRP A 666 -30.14 1.67 0.56
CA TRP A 666 -29.47 1.01 1.67
C TRP A 666 -27.98 1.39 1.76
N VAL A 667 -27.41 1.96 0.70
CA VAL A 667 -25.97 2.25 0.59
C VAL A 667 -25.56 3.40 1.51
N ASP A 668 -26.48 4.32 1.81
CA ASP A 668 -26.31 5.43 2.76
C ASP A 668 -26.14 4.96 4.21
N LEU A 669 -26.67 3.78 4.54
CA LEU A 669 -26.60 3.17 5.87
C LEU A 669 -25.26 2.47 6.13
N LEU A 670 -24.34 2.43 5.16
CA LEU A 670 -23.05 1.74 5.31
C LEU A 670 -22.01 2.64 6.00
N PRO A 671 -21.59 2.36 7.24
CA PRO A 671 -20.81 3.31 8.05
C PRO A 671 -19.35 3.47 7.56
N SER A 672 -18.79 2.41 6.99
CA SER A 672 -17.37 2.33 6.61
C SER A 672 -17.12 2.49 5.11
N LEU A 673 -18.15 2.78 4.31
CA LEU A 673 -18.04 2.82 2.86
C LEU A 673 -17.11 3.95 2.41
N GLN A 674 -16.04 3.60 1.71
CA GLN A 674 -15.02 4.54 1.21
C GLN A 674 -15.08 4.72 -0.30
N ILE A 675 -15.47 3.69 -1.05
CA ILE A 675 -15.53 3.70 -2.51
C ILE A 675 -16.87 3.15 -2.97
N LEU A 676 -17.59 3.95 -3.74
CA LEU A 676 -18.84 3.56 -4.42
C LEU A 676 -18.67 3.73 -5.93
N LEU A 677 -18.74 2.63 -6.67
CA LEU A 677 -18.69 2.63 -8.14
C LEU A 677 -20.01 2.08 -8.68
N ILE A 678 -20.69 2.84 -9.53
CA ILE A 678 -21.94 2.41 -10.18
C ILE A 678 -21.80 2.64 -11.67
N SER A 679 -21.98 1.60 -12.49
CA SER A 679 -21.94 1.76 -13.93
C SER A 679 -23.00 0.99 -14.72
N LYS A 680 -23.45 1.54 -15.85
CA LYS A 680 -24.41 0.87 -16.78
C LYS A 680 -25.70 0.37 -16.10
N CYS A 681 -26.21 1.08 -15.09
CA CYS A 681 -27.46 0.77 -14.40
C CYS A 681 -28.59 1.70 -14.90
N ARG A 682 -29.15 1.38 -16.07
CA ARG A 682 -29.97 2.32 -16.86
C ARG A 682 -31.31 2.72 -16.25
N ARG A 683 -31.93 1.89 -15.39
CA ARG A 683 -33.21 2.21 -14.74
C ARG A 683 -33.08 2.86 -13.37
N LEU A 684 -31.86 2.99 -12.85
CA LEU A 684 -31.58 3.62 -11.56
C LEU A 684 -31.98 5.10 -11.63
N ARG A 685 -32.94 5.51 -10.79
CA ARG A 685 -33.45 6.88 -10.76
C ARG A 685 -32.84 7.74 -9.66
N CYS A 686 -32.63 7.14 -8.49
CA CYS A 686 -31.98 7.77 -7.35
C CYS A 686 -31.08 6.79 -6.60
N ILE A 687 -30.07 7.31 -5.90
CA ILE A 687 -29.21 6.51 -5.01
C ILE A 687 -29.80 6.51 -3.60
N ILE A 688 -30.21 7.68 -3.10
CA ILE A 688 -30.89 7.84 -1.80
C ILE A 688 -32.29 8.42 -2.03
N ALA A 689 -33.33 7.79 -1.48
CA ALA A 689 -34.69 8.33 -1.49
C ALA A 689 -34.89 9.44 -0.44
N GLY A 690 -35.62 10.50 -0.81
CA GLY A 690 -35.83 11.70 0.01
C GLY A 690 -36.74 11.54 1.23
N ASP A 691 -37.47 10.42 1.35
CA ASP A 691 -38.52 10.27 2.37
C ASP A 691 -38.02 9.89 3.78
N ARG A 692 -36.71 9.65 3.98
CA ARG A 692 -36.13 9.26 5.28
C ARG A 692 -35.84 10.44 6.22
N HIS A 693 -36.75 11.40 6.31
CA HIS A 693 -36.62 12.58 7.15
C HIS A 693 -36.96 12.37 8.64
N THR A 694 -37.13 11.14 9.14
CA THR A 694 -37.66 10.90 10.49
C THR A 694 -36.74 10.23 11.51
N MET A 695 -35.48 9.91 11.20
CA MET A 695 -34.54 9.36 12.21
C MET A 695 -33.06 9.76 11.99
N ILE A 696 -32.76 11.03 11.70
CA ILE A 696 -31.37 11.54 11.81
C ILE A 696 -31.07 11.83 13.30
N GLU A 697 -31.14 10.81 14.15
CA GLU A 697 -30.45 10.81 15.45
C GLU A 697 -29.13 10.02 15.38
N GLU A 698 -28.91 9.19 14.36
CA GLU A 698 -27.68 8.39 14.20
C GLU A 698 -27.04 8.56 12.81
N GLY A 699 -26.17 9.57 12.68
CA GLY A 699 -25.11 9.58 11.66
C GLY A 699 -25.37 10.43 10.41
N THR A 700 -24.26 10.93 9.85
CA THR A 700 -24.23 11.61 8.54
C THR A 700 -24.06 10.56 7.44
N PRO A 701 -24.95 10.50 6.42
CA PRO A 701 -24.78 9.59 5.27
C PRO A 701 -23.41 9.78 4.62
N PHE A 702 -22.79 8.70 4.13
CA PHE A 702 -21.51 8.74 3.42
C PHE A 702 -20.35 9.43 4.18
N ARG A 703 -20.35 9.39 5.52
CA ARG A 703 -19.29 9.97 6.36
C ARG A 703 -17.88 9.55 5.95
N SER A 704 -17.71 8.30 5.56
CA SER A 704 -16.40 7.70 5.21
C SER A 704 -16.11 7.70 3.70
N LEU A 705 -17.05 8.16 2.87
CA LEU A 705 -16.95 8.02 1.42
C LEU A 705 -15.87 8.95 0.88
N LYS A 706 -14.89 8.38 0.17
CA LYS A 706 -13.75 9.06 -0.45
C LYS A 706 -13.87 9.13 -1.96
N THR A 707 -14.44 8.11 -2.59
CA THR A 707 -14.60 8.07 -4.06
C THR A 707 -16.03 7.71 -4.42
N LEU A 708 -16.63 8.54 -5.28
CA LEU A 708 -17.90 8.28 -5.95
C LEU A 708 -17.66 8.26 -7.47
N ASP A 709 -17.90 7.14 -8.13
CA ASP A 709 -17.79 7.02 -9.60
C ASP A 709 -19.11 6.51 -10.17
N LEU A 710 -19.73 7.32 -11.03
CA LEU A 710 -21.01 7.06 -11.68
C LEU A 710 -20.80 7.09 -13.20
N ASP A 711 -21.07 6.00 -13.90
CA ASP A 711 -20.84 5.89 -15.35
C ASP A 711 -22.04 5.25 -16.09
N ASP A 712 -22.51 5.84 -17.19
CA ASP A 712 -23.64 5.35 -18.01
C ASP A 712 -24.92 5.09 -17.18
N LEU A 713 -25.37 6.14 -16.49
CA LEU A 713 -26.61 6.16 -15.70
C LEU A 713 -27.61 7.18 -16.29
N PRO A 714 -28.20 6.92 -17.47
CA PRO A 714 -28.96 7.92 -18.23
C PRO A 714 -30.24 8.41 -17.52
N ASN A 715 -30.88 7.58 -16.71
CA ASN A 715 -32.11 7.93 -15.98
C ASN A 715 -31.88 8.37 -14.53
N LEU A 716 -30.62 8.53 -14.10
CA LEU A 716 -30.32 9.02 -12.76
C LEU A 716 -30.71 10.49 -12.67
N GLU A 717 -31.73 10.80 -11.89
CA GLU A 717 -32.28 12.16 -11.73
C GLU A 717 -31.59 12.91 -10.58
N SER A 718 -31.34 12.21 -9.46
CA SER A 718 -30.69 12.77 -8.27
C SER A 718 -29.86 11.72 -7.54
N ILE A 719 -28.79 12.17 -6.85
CA ILE A 719 -28.10 11.31 -5.86
C ILE A 719 -28.89 11.34 -4.54
N TYR A 720 -29.38 12.53 -4.16
CA TYR A 720 -30.26 12.81 -3.03
C TYR A 720 -31.02 14.13 -3.29
N GLU A 721 -32.25 14.26 -2.80
CA GLU A 721 -33.14 15.41 -3.08
C GLU A 721 -32.88 16.65 -2.21
N GLY A 722 -31.91 16.60 -1.28
CA GLY A 722 -31.50 17.71 -0.43
C GLY A 722 -29.98 17.95 -0.39
N GLU A 723 -29.51 18.69 0.62
CA GLU A 723 -28.07 18.84 0.88
C GLU A 723 -27.54 17.70 1.76
N LEU A 724 -26.41 17.11 1.36
CA LEU A 724 -25.65 16.16 2.17
C LEU A 724 -24.28 16.72 2.52
N SER A 725 -23.73 16.22 3.62
CA SER A 725 -22.34 16.48 4.01
C SER A 725 -21.51 15.24 3.70
N PHE A 726 -20.49 15.40 2.86
CA PHE A 726 -19.49 14.40 2.50
C PHE A 726 -18.12 14.77 3.10
N PRO A 727 -17.92 14.58 4.41
CA PRO A 727 -16.73 15.10 5.10
C PRO A 727 -15.42 14.48 4.57
N SER A 728 -15.46 13.27 4.02
CA SER A 728 -14.27 12.52 3.58
C SER A 728 -14.11 12.43 2.07
N ILE A 729 -15.00 13.02 1.25
CA ILE A 729 -14.95 12.83 -0.20
C ILE A 729 -13.70 13.49 -0.78
N GLU A 730 -12.97 12.73 -1.60
CA GLU A 730 -11.75 13.14 -2.29
C GLU A 730 -11.99 13.22 -3.80
N VAL A 731 -12.76 12.27 -4.36
CA VAL A 731 -12.97 12.14 -5.81
C VAL A 731 -14.44 11.90 -6.14
N ILE A 732 -14.97 12.68 -7.10
CA ILE A 732 -16.26 12.43 -7.75
C ILE A 732 -16.02 12.24 -9.25
N SER A 733 -16.60 11.23 -9.87
CA SER A 733 -16.52 10.99 -11.31
C SER A 733 -17.92 10.71 -11.84
N LEU A 734 -18.34 11.45 -12.86
CA LEU A 734 -19.65 11.38 -13.48
C LEU A 734 -19.47 11.22 -14.99
N ARG A 735 -19.98 10.14 -15.56
CA ARG A 735 -19.86 9.84 -16.98
C ARG A 735 -21.21 9.41 -17.53
N ASN A 736 -21.68 10.02 -18.61
CA ASN A 736 -22.92 9.63 -19.28
C ASN A 736 -24.15 9.56 -18.33
N CYS A 737 -24.26 10.47 -17.36
CA CYS A 737 -25.38 10.57 -16.41
C CYS A 737 -26.36 11.69 -16.82
N TRP A 738 -26.99 11.57 -17.98
CA TRP A 738 -27.64 12.66 -18.73
C TRP A 738 -28.77 13.41 -17.99
N ASN A 739 -29.51 12.73 -17.11
CA ASN A 739 -30.61 13.34 -16.36
C ASN A 739 -30.19 13.92 -15.00
N LEU A 740 -28.92 13.77 -14.59
CA LEU A 740 -28.45 14.24 -13.29
C LEU A 740 -28.24 15.75 -13.34
N ARG A 741 -29.12 16.50 -12.67
CA ARG A 741 -29.13 17.98 -12.74
C ARG A 741 -28.36 18.68 -11.62
N ASN A 742 -28.24 18.06 -10.46
CA ASN A 742 -27.63 18.68 -9.28
C ASN A 742 -26.82 17.65 -8.46
N LEU A 743 -25.82 18.13 -7.72
CA LEU A 743 -25.07 17.37 -6.73
C LEU A 743 -25.50 17.79 -5.32
N PRO A 744 -25.65 16.85 -4.37
CA PRO A 744 -26.09 17.15 -3.00
C PRO A 744 -24.95 17.74 -2.15
N LEU A 745 -24.30 18.80 -2.62
CA LEU A 745 -23.13 19.44 -1.99
C LEU A 745 -23.50 20.86 -1.49
N GLY A 746 -23.40 21.08 -0.17
CA GLY A 746 -23.50 22.39 0.48
C GLY A 746 -22.16 23.10 0.73
N LEU A 747 -22.20 24.34 1.25
CA LEU A 747 -21.07 25.29 1.38
C LEU A 747 -19.89 24.81 2.25
N HIS A 748 -20.11 23.80 3.10
CA HIS A 748 -19.10 23.16 3.95
C HIS A 748 -19.06 21.63 3.79
N SER A 749 -19.75 21.10 2.79
CA SER A 749 -20.07 19.67 2.68
C SER A 749 -18.93 18.81 2.15
N ALA A 750 -17.93 19.35 1.44
CA ALA A 750 -16.89 18.54 0.78
C ALA A 750 -15.50 19.18 0.89
N LYS A 751 -15.03 19.44 2.12
CA LYS A 751 -13.76 20.14 2.37
C LYS A 751 -12.54 19.43 1.78
N ASN A 752 -12.59 18.10 1.70
CA ASN A 752 -11.48 17.25 1.25
C ASN A 752 -11.54 16.93 -0.25
N LEU A 753 -12.52 17.46 -0.99
CA LEU A 753 -12.68 17.15 -2.40
C LEU A 753 -11.48 17.67 -3.20
N ASP A 754 -10.77 16.74 -3.83
CA ASP A 754 -9.55 16.95 -4.61
C ASP A 754 -9.88 17.10 -6.10
N TYR A 755 -10.81 16.30 -6.62
CA TYR A 755 -11.11 16.25 -8.05
C TYR A 755 -12.56 15.86 -8.36
N ILE A 756 -13.16 16.50 -9.39
CA ILE A 756 -14.44 16.10 -9.98
C ILE A 756 -14.26 15.81 -11.48
N SER A 757 -14.52 14.60 -11.96
CA SER A 757 -14.66 14.29 -13.39
C SER A 757 -16.09 14.43 -13.84
N VAL A 758 -16.35 15.11 -14.96
CA VAL A 758 -17.66 15.05 -15.62
C VAL A 758 -17.49 14.90 -17.13
N TYR A 759 -18.15 13.88 -17.72
CA TYR A 759 -18.18 13.64 -19.16
C TYR A 759 -19.59 13.17 -19.60
N PRO A 760 -20.11 13.58 -20.77
CA PRO A 760 -19.53 14.56 -21.70
C PRO A 760 -19.74 16.00 -21.21
N ARG A 761 -19.11 16.98 -21.86
CA ARG A 761 -19.16 18.40 -21.43
C ARG A 761 -20.58 18.96 -21.27
N ASN A 762 -21.50 18.54 -22.14
CA ASN A 762 -22.91 18.94 -22.07
C ASN A 762 -23.56 18.59 -20.72
N LEU A 763 -23.13 17.51 -20.06
CA LEU A 763 -23.56 17.15 -18.72
C LEU A 763 -23.08 18.20 -17.71
N TRP A 764 -21.81 18.59 -17.77
CA TRP A 764 -21.28 19.66 -16.93
C TRP A 764 -22.03 20.96 -17.15
N ASP A 765 -22.26 21.36 -18.41
CA ASP A 765 -22.93 22.62 -18.74
C ASP A 765 -24.38 22.64 -18.26
N GLY A 766 -25.09 21.51 -18.31
CA GLY A 766 -26.48 21.36 -17.83
C GLY A 766 -26.66 21.23 -16.32
N MET A 767 -25.60 20.99 -15.55
CA MET A 767 -25.68 20.92 -14.09
C MET A 767 -25.87 22.31 -13.46
N ASP A 768 -26.84 22.43 -12.57
CA ASP A 768 -27.17 23.65 -11.82
C ASP A 768 -26.92 23.41 -10.32
N TRP A 769 -25.71 23.73 -9.86
CA TRP A 769 -25.30 23.56 -8.48
C TRP A 769 -24.41 24.72 -8.01
N ALA A 770 -24.60 25.14 -6.76
CA ALA A 770 -24.13 26.41 -6.23
C ALA A 770 -22.60 26.67 -6.32
N PHE A 771 -21.79 25.64 -6.56
CA PHE A 771 -20.32 25.75 -6.52
C PHE A 771 -19.62 25.36 -7.82
N LYS A 772 -20.36 25.20 -8.92
CA LYS A 772 -19.82 24.90 -10.26
C LYS A 772 -18.64 25.81 -10.67
N HIS A 773 -18.66 27.08 -10.27
CA HIS A 773 -17.62 28.08 -10.59
C HIS A 773 -16.28 27.89 -9.85
N HIS A 774 -16.23 27.07 -8.79
CA HIS A 774 -14.99 26.79 -8.04
C HIS A 774 -14.12 25.72 -8.70
N PHE A 775 -14.61 25.09 -9.77
CA PHE A 775 -13.96 24.00 -10.48
C PHE A 775 -13.76 24.38 -11.95
N SER A 776 -12.62 23.98 -12.53
CA SER A 776 -12.36 24.18 -13.96
C SER A 776 -12.71 22.91 -14.72
N PRO A 777 -13.60 22.96 -15.72
CA PRO A 777 -13.88 21.79 -16.55
C PRO A 777 -12.71 21.53 -17.50
N PHE A 778 -12.15 20.32 -17.47
CA PHE A 778 -11.41 19.76 -18.61
C PHE A 778 -12.36 18.92 -19.45
N VAL A 779 -12.22 19.11 -20.76
CA VAL A 779 -13.04 18.52 -21.81
C VAL A 779 -12.10 17.62 -22.60
N LEU A 780 -12.46 16.34 -22.73
CA LEU A 780 -11.90 15.43 -23.71
C LEU A 780 -12.31 15.85 -25.13
#